data_AF-A0A804LVN7-F1
#
_entry.id   AF-A0A804LVN7-F1
#
_cell.length_a   1.000
_cell.length_b   1.000
_cell.length_c   1.000
_cell.angle_alpha   90.00
_cell.angle_beta   90.00
_cell.angle_gamma   90.00
#
_symmetry.space_group_name_H-M   'P 1'
#
loop_
_entity.id
_entity.type
_entity.pdbx_description
1 polymer ?
#
loop_
_entity_poly.entity_id
_entity_poly.type
_entity_poly.pdbx_seq_one_letter_code
_entity_poly.pdbx_strand_id
1 'polypeptide(L)'
;MHVDMSHRVRLAAAALVAVAALALALAPGAAAKWQRTRNGTVVSYDRRSLMFDGHREIFLSGSIHYPRSPPDMWPELIAKAKEGGLNTIETYVFWNIHEPEKGEFNFEGQNDVVRFFQLIQEHDMYAMVRLGPFIQAEWNHGGLPYWLREIPDIVFRTNNEPYKMHMETFVKIIIKRLKDANLFASQGGPIILAQIENEYQHMEAAFKDEGTKYINWAAKMAISTNIGIPWIMCKQTKAPSDVIPTCNGRNCGDTWPGPTNKSMPLLWTENWTAQYRVFGDPPSQRSAEDIAFAVARFFSVGGTLANYYMYHGGTNFGRTSAAFVMPKYYDEAPLDEFGLYKEPKWGHLRDLHQALKLCKKALLWGTPSTEKLGKQLEARVFEMPEQKVCVAFLSNHNTKDDATMTFRGRPYFVPRHSISVLADCETVVFGTQHVNAQHNQRTFHFADQTAQNNVWEMFDGENVPKYKQAKIRLRKAGDLYNLTKDKTDYVWYTSSFKLEADDMPIRSDIKTVLEVNSHGHASVAFVNNKFVGCGHGTKMNKAFTLEKPMDLKKGVNHVAVLASSMGMTDSGAYMEHRLAGVDRVQITGLNAGTLDLTNNGWGHIVGLVGERKQIYTDKGMGSVTWKPAMNDRPLTWYKLVCVRARAILPEALRHAVGRGPGRAGHEHDGQGHDVRQRPGHRPLLDLLQARPRPAIAAALPRAPVLPAAEGQHAGAVRGGVRAAGRDHDPDGEARQHLHLHLGAEPGAHHVVGAQGQPDHGEGERRRPQGPGGAGVPAQEAHPAGGVRELRKPRGHLRQLHRRQLPHAARQGGGGEGVPRQARLHAARGRRRLRRRRQLLRHHRHARRAGQVLQEVAQRGAVIQSLVGTSYSWLGGEHIVGTVIVSLKNPILYSWLGGEHLTIYL
;
A
#
# COMPACT_ATOMS: atom_id res chain seq x y z
N MET A 1 29.69 -26.43 -51.25
CA MET A 1 30.05 -26.11 -49.84
C MET A 1 28.85 -25.70 -48.95
N HIS A 2 27.73 -25.16 -49.45
CA HIS A 2 26.65 -24.68 -48.56
C HIS A 2 25.80 -25.72 -47.79
N VAL A 3 25.96 -27.03 -48.03
CA VAL A 3 25.06 -28.06 -47.47
C VAL A 3 25.45 -28.53 -46.05
N ASP A 4 26.75 -28.62 -45.74
CA ASP A 4 27.29 -29.25 -44.49
C ASP A 4 26.85 -28.51 -43.20
N MET A 5 26.80 -27.17 -43.21
CA MET A 5 26.35 -26.39 -42.05
C MET A 5 24.95 -26.79 -41.56
N SER A 6 24.04 -27.17 -42.46
CA SER A 6 22.66 -27.53 -42.07
C SER A 6 22.59 -28.80 -41.21
N HIS A 7 23.48 -29.77 -41.47
CA HIS A 7 23.57 -31.00 -40.68
C HIS A 7 24.17 -30.76 -39.30
N ARG A 8 25.23 -29.95 -39.21
CA ARG A 8 25.87 -29.62 -37.92
C ARG A 8 24.94 -28.82 -37.00
N VAL A 9 24.17 -27.87 -37.55
CA VAL A 9 23.15 -27.12 -36.78
C VAL A 9 22.01 -28.04 -36.32
N ARG A 10 21.54 -28.98 -37.16
CA ARG A 10 20.53 -29.96 -36.76
C ARG A 10 21.01 -30.91 -35.66
N LEU A 11 22.26 -31.38 -35.74
CA LEU A 11 22.88 -32.23 -34.71
C LEU A 11 23.07 -31.47 -33.39
N ALA A 12 23.53 -30.21 -33.43
CA ALA A 12 23.65 -29.37 -32.24
C ALA A 12 22.28 -29.09 -31.58
N ALA A 13 21.25 -28.82 -32.39
CA ALA A 13 19.88 -28.64 -31.91
C ALA A 13 19.31 -29.93 -31.30
N ALA A 14 19.53 -31.09 -31.93
CA ALA A 14 19.11 -32.38 -31.41
C ALA A 14 19.83 -32.73 -30.08
N ALA A 15 21.12 -32.42 -29.96
CA ALA A 15 21.88 -32.58 -28.72
C ALA A 15 21.36 -31.65 -27.60
N LEU A 16 21.06 -30.39 -27.91
CA LEU A 16 20.44 -29.46 -26.95
C LEU A 16 19.04 -29.91 -26.50
N VAL A 17 18.21 -30.41 -27.42
CA VAL A 17 16.89 -30.98 -27.08
C VAL A 17 17.04 -32.27 -26.25
N ALA A 18 18.01 -33.12 -26.55
CA ALA A 18 18.28 -34.34 -25.76
C ALA A 18 18.77 -34.00 -24.34
N VAL A 19 19.69 -33.04 -24.18
CA VAL A 19 20.16 -32.57 -22.86
C VAL A 19 19.03 -31.90 -22.08
N ALA A 20 18.19 -31.08 -22.72
CA ALA A 20 17.01 -30.50 -22.09
C ALA A 20 15.99 -31.58 -21.67
N ALA A 21 15.73 -32.58 -22.51
CA ALA A 21 14.85 -33.69 -22.19
C ALA A 21 15.38 -34.54 -21.02
N LEU A 22 16.69 -34.80 -20.96
CA LEU A 22 17.32 -35.51 -19.84
C LEU A 22 17.26 -34.68 -18.53
N ALA A 23 17.43 -33.36 -18.62
CA ALA A 23 17.29 -32.46 -17.49
C ALA A 23 15.85 -32.40 -16.95
N LEU A 24 14.83 -32.44 -17.83
CA LEU A 24 13.43 -32.55 -17.41
C LEU A 24 13.06 -33.97 -16.91
N ALA A 25 13.73 -35.02 -17.38
CA ALA A 25 13.45 -36.40 -16.96
C ALA A 25 13.99 -36.76 -15.56
N LEU A 26 14.92 -35.97 -15.00
CA LEU A 26 15.62 -36.28 -13.75
C LEU A 26 15.06 -35.56 -12.49
N ALA A 27 13.87 -34.94 -12.57
CA ALA A 27 13.28 -34.19 -11.45
C ALA A 27 11.82 -34.58 -11.08
N PRO A 28 11.53 -35.85 -10.71
CA PRO A 28 10.24 -36.24 -10.17
C PRO A 28 10.05 -35.78 -8.71
N GLY A 29 9.60 -34.52 -8.52
CA GLY A 29 8.76 -34.09 -7.38
C GLY A 29 9.28 -34.23 -5.93
N ALA A 30 10.51 -34.69 -5.70
CA ALA A 30 11.05 -34.86 -4.36
C ALA A 30 11.26 -33.49 -3.68
N ALA A 31 10.43 -33.16 -2.70
CA ALA A 31 10.57 -31.95 -1.88
C ALA A 31 11.97 -31.92 -1.24
N ALA A 32 12.70 -30.82 -1.42
CA ALA A 32 14.06 -30.68 -0.94
C ALA A 32 14.07 -30.78 0.59
N LYS A 33 14.61 -31.89 1.13
CA LYS A 33 14.58 -32.16 2.57
C LYS A 33 15.23 -31.00 3.33
N TRP A 34 14.47 -30.39 4.23
CA TRP A 34 14.95 -29.30 5.08
C TRP A 34 16.22 -29.72 5.84
N GLN A 35 17.28 -28.93 5.67
CA GLN A 35 18.62 -29.19 6.24
C GLN A 35 19.28 -27.94 6.84
N ARG A 36 18.63 -26.77 6.79
CA ARG A 36 19.21 -25.49 7.26
C ARG A 36 19.28 -25.36 8.78
N THR A 37 18.41 -26.07 9.48
CA THR A 37 18.32 -26.14 10.94
C THR A 37 17.90 -27.56 11.33
N ARG A 38 18.17 -27.91 12.58
CA ARG A 38 17.84 -29.18 13.26
C ARG A 38 17.43 -28.88 14.70
N ASN A 39 16.72 -29.80 15.35
CA ASN A 39 16.48 -29.70 16.79
C ASN A 39 17.84 -29.56 17.53
N GLY A 40 17.95 -28.55 18.40
CA GLY A 40 19.20 -28.16 19.06
C GLY A 40 20.12 -27.20 18.28
N THR A 41 19.70 -26.65 17.13
CA THR A 41 20.51 -25.63 16.42
C THR A 41 20.63 -24.36 17.24
N VAL A 42 21.88 -23.93 17.48
CA VAL A 42 22.19 -22.70 18.22
C VAL A 42 22.18 -21.52 17.26
N VAL A 43 21.12 -20.70 17.33
CA VAL A 43 21.06 -19.42 16.64
C VAL A 43 21.64 -18.33 17.52
N SER A 44 22.75 -17.74 17.09
CA SER A 44 23.51 -16.72 17.82
C SER A 44 23.90 -15.58 16.87
N TYR A 45 24.68 -14.61 17.34
CA TYR A 45 25.17 -13.51 16.50
C TYR A 45 26.51 -12.96 16.97
N ASP A 46 27.17 -12.22 16.08
CA ASP A 46 28.33 -11.39 16.38
C ASP A 46 28.25 -10.05 15.61
N ARG A 47 29.31 -9.24 15.69
CA ARG A 47 29.42 -7.93 15.02
C ARG A 47 29.21 -7.99 13.50
N ARG A 48 29.44 -9.15 12.87
CA ARG A 48 29.30 -9.34 11.42
C ARG A 48 27.90 -9.87 11.08
N SER A 49 27.43 -10.95 11.69
CA SER A 49 26.15 -11.56 11.29
C SER A 49 25.51 -12.43 12.38
N LEU A 50 24.31 -12.92 12.08
CA LEU A 50 23.75 -14.10 12.73
C LEU A 50 24.58 -15.35 12.38
N MET A 51 24.56 -16.34 13.26
CA MET A 51 25.28 -17.61 13.14
C MET A 51 24.39 -18.79 13.51
N PHE A 52 24.52 -19.89 12.76
CA PHE A 52 23.90 -21.19 13.05
C PHE A 52 25.00 -22.19 13.35
N ASP A 53 25.02 -22.75 14.57
CA ASP A 53 26.06 -23.69 15.02
C ASP A 53 27.49 -23.18 14.75
N GLY A 54 27.71 -21.86 14.92
CA GLY A 54 28.97 -21.16 14.67
C GLY A 54 29.19 -20.66 13.23
N HIS A 55 28.33 -21.01 12.27
CA HIS A 55 28.48 -20.61 10.87
C HIS A 55 27.69 -19.33 10.54
N ARG A 56 28.40 -18.27 10.14
CA ARG A 56 27.81 -17.01 9.62
C ARG A 56 27.11 -17.21 8.27
N GLU A 57 26.02 -16.47 8.05
CA GLU A 57 25.25 -16.40 6.79
C GLU A 57 24.92 -14.93 6.43
N ILE A 58 24.56 -14.67 5.17
CA ILE A 58 23.92 -13.42 4.71
C ILE A 58 22.44 -13.65 4.39
N PHE A 59 21.58 -12.69 4.71
CA PHE A 59 20.14 -12.80 4.61
C PHE A 59 19.61 -11.80 3.60
N LEU A 60 19.17 -12.33 2.47
CA LEU A 60 18.46 -11.62 1.43
C LEU A 60 16.99 -11.97 1.64
N SER A 61 16.28 -11.06 2.29
CA SER A 61 14.94 -11.30 2.82
C SER A 61 13.88 -10.48 2.07
N GLY A 62 12.63 -10.93 2.10
CA GLY A 62 11.52 -10.18 1.53
C GLY A 62 10.25 -10.34 2.34
N SER A 63 9.56 -9.24 2.61
CA SER A 63 8.27 -9.27 3.27
C SER A 63 7.19 -9.80 2.31
N ILE A 64 6.46 -10.81 2.77
CA ILE A 64 5.26 -11.37 2.15
C ILE A 64 4.27 -11.61 3.30
N HIS A 65 3.16 -10.87 3.32
CA HIS A 65 2.18 -10.98 4.41
C HIS A 65 1.09 -12.00 4.06
N TYR A 66 0.98 -13.06 4.83
CA TYR A 66 0.02 -14.16 4.59
C TYR A 66 -1.44 -13.71 4.38
N PRO A 67 -2.03 -12.75 5.14
CA PRO A 67 -3.42 -12.37 4.92
C PRO A 67 -3.61 -11.33 3.79
N ARG A 68 -2.54 -10.99 3.05
CA ARG A 68 -2.60 -10.15 1.83
C ARG A 68 -2.56 -10.97 0.54
N SER A 69 -2.56 -12.29 0.62
CA SER A 69 -2.63 -13.23 -0.52
C SER A 69 -3.49 -14.45 -0.15
N PRO A 70 -4.35 -14.99 -1.05
CA PRO A 70 -5.02 -16.27 -0.80
C PRO A 70 -4.01 -17.43 -0.61
N PRO A 71 -4.34 -18.50 0.14
CA PRO A 71 -3.37 -19.55 0.49
C PRO A 71 -2.78 -20.28 -0.72
N ASP A 72 -3.60 -20.49 -1.76
CA ASP A 72 -3.21 -21.04 -3.06
C ASP A 72 -2.05 -20.27 -3.73
N MET A 73 -1.87 -18.98 -3.42
CA MET A 73 -0.79 -18.16 -3.97
C MET A 73 0.51 -18.26 -3.15
N TRP A 74 0.46 -18.64 -1.87
CA TRP A 74 1.64 -18.65 -1.00
C TRP A 74 2.79 -19.52 -1.56
N PRO A 75 2.58 -20.75 -2.08
CA PRO A 75 3.66 -21.54 -2.68
C PRO A 75 4.32 -20.84 -3.88
N GLU A 76 3.52 -20.29 -4.81
CA GLU A 76 4.04 -19.61 -6.00
C GLU A 76 4.81 -18.33 -5.65
N LEU A 77 4.36 -17.58 -4.63
CA LEU A 77 5.02 -16.38 -4.13
C LEU A 77 6.36 -16.70 -3.44
N ILE A 78 6.42 -17.74 -2.61
CA ILE A 78 7.64 -18.19 -1.93
C ILE A 78 8.64 -18.78 -2.95
N ALA A 79 8.17 -19.56 -3.92
CA ALA A 79 9.01 -20.07 -5.01
C ALA A 79 9.67 -18.94 -5.83
N LYS A 80 8.90 -17.89 -6.21
CA LYS A 80 9.41 -16.71 -6.92
C LYS A 80 10.35 -15.83 -6.08
N ALA A 81 10.20 -15.85 -4.76
CA ALA A 81 11.13 -15.23 -3.84
C ALA A 81 12.48 -15.96 -3.82
N LYS A 82 12.46 -17.30 -3.74
CA LYS A 82 13.67 -18.13 -3.82
C LYS A 82 14.36 -18.02 -5.18
N GLU A 83 13.61 -18.10 -6.28
CA GLU A 83 14.08 -17.89 -7.65
C GLU A 83 14.71 -16.50 -7.83
N GLY A 84 14.05 -15.47 -7.29
CA GLY A 84 14.56 -14.09 -7.23
C GLY A 84 15.79 -13.90 -6.33
N GLY A 85 16.35 -14.98 -5.78
CA GLY A 85 17.61 -14.97 -5.05
C GLY A 85 17.48 -14.73 -3.54
N LEU A 86 16.27 -14.63 -2.98
CA LEU A 86 16.10 -14.57 -1.54
C LEU A 86 16.47 -15.90 -0.87
N ASN A 87 16.77 -15.85 0.43
CA ASN A 87 16.91 -17.02 1.30
C ASN A 87 16.13 -16.89 2.61
N THR A 88 15.40 -15.79 2.81
CA THR A 88 14.54 -15.54 3.97
C THR A 88 13.21 -14.91 3.54
N ILE A 89 12.11 -15.24 4.22
CA ILE A 89 10.82 -14.54 4.12
C ILE A 89 10.51 -13.86 5.46
N GLU A 90 10.04 -12.62 5.41
CA GLU A 90 9.57 -11.88 6.59
C GLU A 90 8.04 -11.74 6.57
N THR A 91 7.38 -11.88 7.71
CA THR A 91 5.99 -11.45 7.88
C THR A 91 5.74 -10.87 9.26
N TYR A 92 4.84 -9.89 9.33
CA TYR A 92 4.17 -9.53 10.58
C TYR A 92 3.20 -10.62 11.03
N VAL A 93 2.79 -10.56 12.31
CA VAL A 93 1.63 -11.29 12.85
C VAL A 93 0.50 -10.31 13.14
N PHE A 94 -0.71 -10.62 12.68
CA PHE A 94 -1.84 -9.68 12.64
C PHE A 94 -2.86 -9.97 13.75
N TRP A 95 -2.71 -9.33 14.92
CA TRP A 95 -3.53 -9.63 16.11
C TRP A 95 -5.04 -9.49 15.85
N ASN A 96 -5.49 -8.43 15.19
CA ASN A 96 -6.91 -8.16 14.96
C ASN A 96 -7.68 -9.18 14.08
N ILE A 97 -6.99 -9.98 13.25
CA ILE A 97 -7.62 -11.09 12.51
C ILE A 97 -7.42 -12.43 13.22
N HIS A 98 -6.45 -12.53 14.14
CA HIS A 98 -6.23 -13.71 14.97
C HIS A 98 -7.08 -13.73 16.24
N GLU A 99 -7.51 -12.57 16.75
CA GLU A 99 -8.40 -12.44 17.91
C GLU A 99 -9.47 -11.35 17.63
N PRO A 100 -10.39 -11.57 16.66
CA PRO A 100 -11.38 -10.57 16.23
C PRO A 100 -12.38 -10.19 17.35
N GLU A 101 -12.73 -11.12 18.22
CA GLU A 101 -13.42 -10.87 19.50
C GLU A 101 -12.52 -11.37 20.63
N LYS A 102 -12.61 -10.78 21.82
CA LYS A 102 -11.71 -11.09 22.95
C LYS A 102 -11.82 -12.57 23.37
N GLY A 103 -10.73 -13.31 23.25
CA GLY A 103 -10.66 -14.75 23.54
C GLY A 103 -11.10 -15.68 22.40
N GLU A 104 -11.69 -15.17 21.31
CA GLU A 104 -12.12 -15.96 20.15
C GLU A 104 -11.02 -15.94 19.09
N PHE A 105 -10.32 -17.06 18.91
CA PHE A 105 -9.09 -17.10 18.11
C PHE A 105 -9.26 -17.74 16.72
N ASN A 106 -8.77 -17.08 15.68
CA ASN A 106 -8.81 -17.56 14.29
C ASN A 106 -7.39 -17.79 13.72
N PHE A 107 -7.15 -19.00 13.22
CA PHE A 107 -5.91 -19.43 12.58
C PHE A 107 -6.17 -20.26 11.31
N GLU A 108 -7.31 -20.03 10.64
CA GLU A 108 -7.79 -20.84 9.50
C GLU A 108 -7.70 -20.07 8.17
N GLY A 109 -7.61 -20.81 7.05
CA GLY A 109 -7.60 -20.23 5.70
C GLY A 109 -6.48 -19.21 5.49
N GLN A 110 -6.83 -17.96 5.15
CA GLN A 110 -5.85 -16.86 5.01
C GLN A 110 -5.16 -16.48 6.32
N ASN A 111 -5.64 -16.96 7.47
CA ASN A 111 -5.07 -16.69 8.79
C ASN A 111 -4.18 -17.84 9.30
N ASP A 112 -3.92 -18.89 8.50
CA ASP A 112 -3.05 -19.99 8.92
C ASP A 112 -1.55 -19.61 8.84
N VAL A 113 -1.11 -18.90 9.86
CA VAL A 113 0.30 -18.51 10.08
C VAL A 113 1.21 -19.73 10.27
N VAL A 114 0.70 -20.88 10.72
CA VAL A 114 1.49 -22.11 10.90
C VAL A 114 1.77 -22.74 9.54
N ARG A 115 0.74 -22.89 8.69
CA ARG A 115 0.90 -23.37 7.31
C ARG A 115 1.79 -22.43 6.49
N PHE A 116 1.70 -21.12 6.69
CA PHE A 116 2.58 -20.17 6.00
C PHE A 116 4.06 -20.40 6.33
N PHE A 117 4.42 -20.59 7.61
CA PHE A 117 5.80 -20.91 7.98
C PHE A 117 6.23 -22.33 7.56
N GLN A 118 5.33 -23.33 7.60
CA GLN A 118 5.61 -24.65 7.03
C GLN A 118 5.93 -24.57 5.53
N LEU A 119 5.19 -23.78 4.75
CA LEU A 119 5.46 -23.56 3.33
C LEU A 119 6.84 -22.93 3.10
N ILE A 120 7.28 -22.00 3.95
CA ILE A 120 8.63 -21.41 3.89
C ILE A 120 9.71 -22.49 4.14
N GLN A 121 9.44 -23.43 5.06
CA GLN A 121 10.31 -24.58 5.33
C GLN A 121 10.35 -25.60 4.17
N GLU A 122 9.18 -25.92 3.60
CA GLU A 122 9.02 -26.82 2.43
C GLU A 122 9.76 -26.29 1.19
N HIS A 123 9.85 -24.96 1.05
CA HIS A 123 10.62 -24.30 0.00
C HIS A 123 12.10 -24.13 0.36
N ASP A 124 12.60 -24.66 1.49
CA ASP A 124 13.99 -24.51 1.94
C ASP A 124 14.43 -23.02 1.98
N MET A 125 13.68 -22.20 2.73
CA MET A 125 14.01 -20.82 3.09
C MET A 125 13.93 -20.60 4.60
N TYR A 126 14.68 -19.61 5.12
CA TYR A 126 14.51 -19.14 6.49
C TYR A 126 13.27 -18.24 6.63
N ALA A 127 12.82 -18.01 7.86
CA ALA A 127 11.70 -17.15 8.19
C ALA A 127 12.05 -16.12 9.27
N MET A 128 11.41 -14.95 9.21
CA MET A 128 11.45 -13.92 10.25
C MET A 128 10.03 -13.57 10.67
N VAL A 129 9.73 -13.70 11.98
CA VAL A 129 8.39 -13.43 12.53
C VAL A 129 8.37 -12.08 13.25
N ARG A 130 7.77 -11.07 12.64
CA ARG A 130 7.59 -9.75 13.26
C ARG A 130 6.29 -9.76 14.07
N LEU A 131 6.38 -10.38 15.24
CA LEU A 131 5.24 -10.73 16.07
C LEU A 131 4.47 -9.50 16.57
N GLY A 132 5.15 -8.38 16.84
CA GLY A 132 4.52 -7.11 17.23
C GLY A 132 4.16 -7.07 18.73
N PRO A 133 2.88 -6.99 19.15
CA PRO A 133 1.67 -7.18 18.33
C PRO A 133 1.10 -5.89 17.75
N PHE A 134 1.60 -4.71 18.15
CA PHE A 134 1.52 -3.54 17.28
C PHE A 134 2.53 -3.71 16.14
N ILE A 135 2.05 -3.56 14.90
CA ILE A 135 2.84 -3.80 13.68
C ILE A 135 2.86 -2.61 12.72
N GLN A 136 1.97 -1.62 12.89
CA GLN A 136 1.64 -0.59 11.89
C GLN A 136 1.18 -1.22 10.55
N ALA A 137 2.14 -1.66 9.73
CA ALA A 137 1.97 -2.40 8.46
C ALA A 137 0.99 -1.77 7.44
N GLU A 138 0.63 -0.50 7.61
CA GLU A 138 -0.54 0.17 7.00
C GLU A 138 -1.83 -0.68 7.05
N TRP A 139 -1.96 -1.44 8.14
CA TRP A 139 -3.05 -2.35 8.43
C TRP A 139 -4.03 -1.72 9.42
N ASN A 140 -5.29 -2.16 9.38
CA ASN A 140 -6.35 -1.62 10.21
C ASN A 140 -5.92 -1.60 11.69
N HIS A 141 -6.08 -0.44 12.32
CA HIS A 141 -5.74 -0.18 13.72
C HIS A 141 -4.28 -0.50 14.12
N GLY A 142 -3.35 -0.54 13.14
CA GLY A 142 -1.95 -0.89 13.35
C GLY A 142 -1.72 -2.36 13.75
N GLY A 143 -2.71 -3.22 13.51
CA GLY A 143 -2.76 -4.62 13.92
C GLY A 143 -3.57 -4.91 15.18
N LEU A 144 -3.90 -3.90 16.00
CA LEU A 144 -4.55 -4.09 17.30
C LEU A 144 -6.07 -4.36 17.16
N PRO A 145 -6.64 -5.41 17.78
CA PRO A 145 -8.09 -5.64 17.71
C PRO A 145 -8.90 -4.48 18.31
N TYR A 146 -10.10 -4.23 17.77
CA TYR A 146 -10.97 -3.15 18.24
C TYR A 146 -11.31 -3.29 19.73
N TRP A 147 -11.61 -4.51 20.20
CA TRP A 147 -12.08 -4.78 21.56
C TRP A 147 -11.11 -4.32 22.66
N LEU A 148 -9.81 -4.13 22.35
CA LEU A 148 -8.87 -3.54 23.28
C LEU A 148 -9.31 -2.15 23.76
N ARG A 149 -9.98 -1.36 22.89
CA ARG A 149 -10.51 -0.02 23.25
C ARG A 149 -11.65 -0.06 24.28
N GLU A 150 -12.25 -1.23 24.49
CA GLU A 150 -13.33 -1.43 25.45
C GLU A 150 -12.82 -1.81 26.85
N ILE A 151 -11.51 -1.97 27.02
CA ILE A 151 -10.87 -2.23 28.31
C ILE A 151 -10.77 -0.91 29.09
N PRO A 152 -11.31 -0.83 30.33
CA PRO A 152 -11.22 0.40 31.14
C PRO A 152 -9.77 0.86 31.35
N ASP A 153 -9.59 2.18 31.32
CA ASP A 153 -8.32 2.87 31.57
C ASP A 153 -7.10 2.36 30.78
N ILE A 154 -7.34 1.71 29.63
CA ILE A 154 -6.28 1.26 28.74
C ILE A 154 -5.64 2.44 28.00
N VAL A 155 -4.33 2.37 27.80
CA VAL A 155 -3.56 3.27 26.93
C VAL A 155 -2.59 2.41 26.14
N PHE A 156 -2.61 2.50 24.81
CA PHE A 156 -1.83 1.57 23.98
C PHE A 156 -0.34 1.93 23.97
N ARG A 157 0.50 0.89 23.96
CA ARG A 157 1.96 0.99 23.79
C ARG A 157 2.63 1.88 24.85
N THR A 158 2.22 1.74 26.11
CA THR A 158 2.85 2.38 27.27
C THR A 158 2.81 1.44 28.48
N ASN A 159 3.33 1.86 29.64
CA ASN A 159 3.40 1.07 30.87
C ASN A 159 2.04 0.98 31.59
N ASN A 160 1.02 0.61 30.83
CA ASN A 160 -0.36 0.43 31.25
C ASN A 160 -0.61 -1.06 31.51
N GLU A 161 -1.03 -1.43 32.73
CA GLU A 161 -1.14 -2.85 33.12
C GLU A 161 -2.15 -3.66 32.27
N PRO A 162 -3.37 -3.16 31.97
CA PRO A 162 -4.29 -3.85 31.07
C PRO A 162 -3.72 -4.08 29.66
N TYR A 163 -3.02 -3.09 29.08
CA TYR A 163 -2.38 -3.25 27.76
C TYR A 163 -1.25 -4.28 27.80
N LYS A 164 -0.36 -4.22 28.80
CA LYS A 164 0.74 -5.18 28.98
C LYS A 164 0.22 -6.61 29.14
N MET A 165 -0.78 -6.82 29.98
CA MET A 165 -1.42 -8.12 30.22
C MET A 165 -1.95 -8.73 28.92
N HIS A 166 -2.75 -7.98 28.14
CA HIS A 166 -3.30 -8.47 26.88
C HIS A 166 -2.24 -8.69 25.80
N MET A 167 -1.25 -7.81 25.69
CA MET A 167 -0.11 -7.99 24.80
C MET A 167 0.66 -9.28 25.14
N GLU A 168 0.99 -9.52 26.41
CA GLU A 168 1.72 -10.71 26.85
C GLU A 168 0.92 -12.00 26.61
N THR A 169 -0.40 -11.99 26.85
CA THR A 169 -1.28 -13.13 26.55
C THR A 169 -1.25 -13.49 25.06
N PHE A 170 -1.45 -12.53 24.16
CA PHE A 170 -1.41 -12.79 22.72
C PHE A 170 -0.02 -13.26 22.25
N VAL A 171 1.04 -12.60 22.73
CA VAL A 171 2.43 -12.96 22.43
C VAL A 171 2.73 -14.41 22.84
N LYS A 172 2.30 -14.83 24.04
CA LYS A 172 2.44 -16.20 24.52
C LYS A 172 1.63 -17.21 23.71
N ILE A 173 0.42 -16.87 23.26
CA ILE A 173 -0.42 -17.76 22.42
C ILE A 173 0.23 -18.00 21.05
N ILE A 174 0.70 -16.95 20.37
CA ILE A 174 1.41 -17.08 19.09
C ILE A 174 2.69 -17.90 19.27
N ILE A 175 3.51 -17.59 20.28
CA ILE A 175 4.75 -18.32 20.55
C ILE A 175 4.47 -19.79 20.89
N LYS A 176 3.41 -20.09 21.65
CA LYS A 176 3.03 -21.49 21.94
C LYS A 176 2.70 -22.24 20.63
N ARG A 177 1.85 -21.67 19.76
CA ARG A 177 1.49 -22.31 18.48
C ARG A 177 2.71 -22.55 17.59
N LEU A 178 3.63 -21.60 17.51
CA LEU A 178 4.88 -21.74 16.75
C LEU A 178 5.85 -22.76 17.39
N LYS A 179 5.88 -22.87 18.73
CA LYS A 179 6.65 -23.91 19.45
C LYS A 179 6.05 -25.30 19.28
N ASP A 180 4.73 -25.45 19.42
CA ASP A 180 4.02 -26.73 19.27
C ASP A 180 4.25 -27.31 17.86
N ALA A 181 4.29 -26.44 16.84
CA ALA A 181 4.61 -26.78 15.46
C ALA A 181 6.11 -26.90 15.13
N ASN A 182 7.00 -26.77 16.14
CA ASN A 182 8.47 -26.80 15.99
C ASN A 182 9.06 -25.80 14.97
N LEU A 183 8.42 -24.64 14.79
CA LEU A 183 8.78 -23.69 13.72
C LEU A 183 9.98 -22.79 14.06
N PHE A 184 10.44 -22.73 15.30
CA PHE A 184 11.69 -22.03 15.66
C PHE A 184 12.93 -22.83 15.24
N ALA A 185 13.97 -22.14 14.78
CA ALA A 185 15.22 -22.76 14.32
C ALA A 185 15.90 -23.63 15.39
N SER A 186 15.77 -23.26 16.66
CA SER A 186 16.16 -24.04 17.84
C SER A 186 15.51 -25.43 17.90
N GLN A 187 14.32 -25.61 17.33
CA GLN A 187 13.57 -26.86 17.22
C GLN A 187 13.73 -27.55 15.85
N GLY A 188 14.51 -26.96 14.93
CA GLY A 188 14.65 -27.42 13.55
C GLY A 188 13.67 -26.82 12.55
N GLY A 189 12.93 -25.77 12.93
CA GLY A 189 12.04 -25.02 12.03
C GLY A 189 12.74 -23.88 11.25
N PRO A 190 12.00 -23.12 10.43
CA PRO A 190 12.56 -22.07 9.59
C PRO A 190 12.77 -20.72 10.30
N ILE A 191 12.13 -20.44 11.44
CA ILE A 191 12.12 -19.10 12.04
C ILE A 191 13.45 -18.81 12.76
N ILE A 192 14.20 -17.82 12.26
CA ILE A 192 15.57 -17.48 12.72
C ILE A 192 15.65 -16.19 13.56
N LEU A 193 14.67 -15.28 13.41
CA LEU A 193 14.53 -14.07 14.21
C LEU A 193 13.05 -13.82 14.55
N ALA A 194 12.82 -13.24 15.72
CA ALA A 194 11.52 -12.71 16.11
C ALA A 194 11.62 -11.21 16.46
N GLN A 195 10.62 -10.40 16.11
CA GLN A 195 10.54 -8.99 16.52
C GLN A 195 9.39 -8.75 17.51
N ILE A 196 9.69 -8.03 18.58
CA ILE A 196 8.70 -7.49 19.51
C ILE A 196 8.59 -5.96 19.31
N GLU A 197 7.38 -5.42 19.40
CA GLU A 197 7.03 -4.03 19.06
C GLU A 197 7.39 -3.63 17.59
N ASN A 198 7.10 -2.40 17.18
CA ASN A 198 7.40 -1.88 15.84
C ASN A 198 7.58 -0.34 15.85
N GLU A 199 8.81 0.12 15.59
CA GLU A 199 9.22 1.53 15.52
C GLU A 199 8.93 2.37 16.79
N TYR A 200 9.05 1.74 17.96
CA TYR A 200 8.61 2.35 19.22
C TYR A 200 9.29 3.67 19.60
N GLN A 201 10.58 3.86 19.26
CA GLN A 201 11.35 5.08 19.59
C GLN A 201 10.70 6.38 19.07
N HIS A 202 9.83 6.31 18.06
CA HIS A 202 9.07 7.47 17.60
C HIS A 202 7.92 7.87 18.56
N MET A 203 7.40 6.92 19.33
CA MET A 203 6.29 7.11 20.29
C MET A 203 6.78 7.20 21.74
N GLU A 204 7.93 6.60 22.08
CA GLU A 204 8.54 6.60 23.42
C GLU A 204 8.57 7.99 24.07
N ALA A 205 8.95 9.03 23.30
CA ALA A 205 9.00 10.41 23.76
C ALA A 205 7.62 11.02 24.12
N ALA A 206 6.52 10.53 23.55
CA ALA A 206 5.16 11.00 23.89
C ALA A 206 4.73 10.48 25.27
N PHE A 207 5.19 9.30 25.66
CA PHE A 207 4.89 8.66 26.95
C PHE A 207 5.94 8.93 28.05
N LYS A 208 7.05 9.60 27.70
CA LYS A 208 8.15 9.92 28.63
C LYS A 208 8.67 8.64 29.33
N ASP A 209 8.90 8.70 30.64
CA ASP A 209 9.41 7.60 31.45
C ASP A 209 8.54 6.33 31.37
N GLU A 210 7.22 6.46 31.17
CA GLU A 210 6.33 5.30 31.00
C GLU A 210 6.56 4.59 29.65
N GLY A 211 7.01 5.30 28.62
CA GLY A 211 7.46 4.69 27.37
C GLY A 211 8.77 3.92 27.55
N THR A 212 9.74 4.51 28.25
CA THR A 212 10.99 3.85 28.61
C THR A 212 10.74 2.60 29.47
N LYS A 213 9.84 2.67 30.46
CA LYS A 213 9.43 1.52 31.29
C LYS A 213 8.76 0.43 30.44
N TYR A 214 7.86 0.81 29.55
CA TYR A 214 7.17 -0.12 28.64
C TYR A 214 8.14 -0.88 27.73
N ILE A 215 9.06 -0.19 27.05
CA ILE A 215 9.93 -0.86 26.08
C ILE A 215 10.94 -1.79 26.78
N ASN A 216 11.38 -1.43 27.99
CA ASN A 216 12.14 -2.31 28.89
C ASN A 216 11.35 -3.55 29.33
N TRP A 217 10.06 -3.41 29.65
CA TRP A 217 9.19 -4.54 29.94
C TRP A 217 8.97 -5.44 28.71
N ALA A 218 8.69 -4.86 27.54
CA ALA A 218 8.40 -5.60 26.31
C ALA A 218 9.60 -6.46 25.87
N ALA A 219 10.82 -5.90 25.92
CA ALA A 219 12.05 -6.65 25.66
C ALA A 219 12.26 -7.82 26.65
N LYS A 220 12.07 -7.58 27.95
CA LYS A 220 12.22 -8.62 28.99
C LYS A 220 11.17 -9.72 28.87
N MET A 221 9.91 -9.35 28.61
CA MET A 221 8.80 -10.28 28.38
C MET A 221 9.08 -11.14 27.14
N ALA A 222 9.54 -10.54 26.03
CA ALA A 222 9.92 -11.28 24.83
C ALA A 222 11.05 -12.29 25.11
N ILE A 223 12.14 -11.86 25.76
CA ILE A 223 13.26 -12.74 26.14
C ILE A 223 12.80 -13.89 27.06
N SER A 224 11.94 -13.61 28.05
CA SER A 224 11.48 -14.63 29.02
C SER A 224 10.66 -15.77 28.39
N THR A 225 10.13 -15.59 27.18
CA THR A 225 9.45 -16.67 26.43
C THR A 225 10.39 -17.80 25.98
N ASN A 226 11.71 -17.58 26.02
CA ASN A 226 12.77 -18.53 25.69
C ASN A 226 12.51 -19.32 24.39
N ILE A 227 12.47 -18.63 23.26
CA ILE A 227 12.28 -19.24 21.92
C ILE A 227 13.56 -19.85 21.32
N GLY A 228 14.72 -19.71 21.98
CA GLY A 228 16.00 -20.26 21.52
C GLY A 228 16.57 -19.58 20.26
N ILE A 229 16.05 -18.41 19.89
CA ILE A 229 16.54 -17.57 18.78
C ILE A 229 16.62 -16.10 19.21
N PRO A 230 17.42 -15.24 18.54
CA PRO A 230 17.53 -13.84 18.89
C PRO A 230 16.23 -13.04 18.67
N TRP A 231 15.96 -12.11 19.57
CA TRP A 231 14.94 -11.08 19.42
C TRP A 231 15.52 -9.81 18.79
N ILE A 232 14.69 -9.10 18.01
CA ILE A 232 15.04 -7.83 17.37
C ILE A 232 14.01 -6.74 17.67
N MET A 233 14.38 -5.47 17.46
CA MET A 233 13.48 -4.30 17.53
C MET A 233 13.83 -3.28 16.43
N CYS A 234 12.90 -3.00 15.52
CA CYS A 234 13.10 -2.05 14.45
C CYS A 234 12.95 -0.58 14.91
N LYS A 235 13.86 0.28 14.44
CA LYS A 235 14.02 1.68 14.87
C LYS A 235 14.06 1.89 16.40
N GLN A 236 14.57 0.95 17.19
CA GLN A 236 14.81 1.14 18.63
C GLN A 236 16.31 1.22 18.91
N THR A 237 16.93 2.38 18.66
CA THR A 237 18.41 2.55 18.70
C THR A 237 19.05 2.18 20.05
N LYS A 238 18.27 2.29 21.14
CA LYS A 238 18.58 1.80 22.49
C LYS A 238 17.66 0.63 22.86
N ALA A 239 17.72 -0.46 22.08
CA ALA A 239 16.99 -1.68 22.41
C ALA A 239 17.48 -2.23 23.78
N PRO A 240 16.57 -2.62 24.71
CA PRO A 240 16.96 -3.15 26.02
C PRO A 240 17.51 -4.57 25.95
N SER A 241 18.39 -4.92 26.90
CA SER A 241 18.99 -6.26 27.02
C SER A 241 19.64 -6.73 25.71
N ASP A 242 19.64 -8.02 25.41
CA ASP A 242 20.33 -8.61 24.25
C ASP A 242 19.52 -8.53 22.93
N VAL A 243 18.47 -7.70 22.89
CA VAL A 243 17.62 -7.48 21.72
C VAL A 243 18.37 -6.67 20.67
N ILE A 244 18.46 -7.18 19.44
CA ILE A 244 19.21 -6.53 18.36
C ILE A 244 18.40 -5.34 17.80
N PRO A 245 18.91 -4.10 17.84
CA PRO A 245 18.23 -2.98 17.22
C PRO A 245 18.46 -2.99 15.70
N THR A 246 17.41 -2.76 14.91
CA THR A 246 17.46 -2.84 13.43
C THR A 246 16.99 -1.56 12.75
N CYS A 247 17.37 -1.36 11.48
CA CYS A 247 17.00 -0.18 10.70
C CYS A 247 15.81 -0.43 9.77
N ASN A 248 14.98 0.60 9.58
CA ASN A 248 13.92 0.70 8.59
C ASN A 248 14.08 2.01 7.81
N GLY A 249 13.87 2.00 6.49
CA GLY A 249 13.98 3.17 5.63
C GLY A 249 14.44 2.84 4.21
N ARG A 250 14.94 3.84 3.47
CA ARG A 250 15.40 3.64 2.08
C ARG A 250 16.90 3.39 1.94
N ASN A 251 17.73 3.95 2.83
CA ASN A 251 19.19 4.06 2.67
C ASN A 251 19.96 3.77 3.99
N CYS A 252 19.62 2.69 4.68
CA CYS A 252 20.18 2.39 6.01
C CYS A 252 21.72 2.28 6.06
N GLY A 253 22.38 2.01 4.92
CA GLY A 253 23.85 2.01 4.82
C GLY A 253 24.52 3.38 4.96
N ASP A 254 23.76 4.48 4.82
CA ASP A 254 24.26 5.85 5.02
C ASP A 254 23.55 6.57 6.18
N THR A 255 22.29 6.22 6.48
CA THR A 255 21.46 6.94 7.46
C THR A 255 21.49 6.36 8.88
N TRP A 256 22.13 5.21 9.12
CA TRP A 256 22.14 4.54 10.42
C TRP A 256 23.53 4.00 10.81
N PRO A 257 24.11 4.42 11.94
CA PRO A 257 25.45 3.99 12.38
C PRO A 257 25.47 2.60 13.05
N GLY A 258 24.40 1.82 12.92
CA GLY A 258 24.22 0.53 13.57
C GLY A 258 23.81 0.59 15.04
N PRO A 259 23.73 -0.57 15.72
CA PRO A 259 23.51 -0.69 17.16
C PRO A 259 24.48 0.15 17.99
N THR A 260 24.09 0.56 19.20
CA THR A 260 25.01 1.19 20.17
C THR A 260 26.10 0.21 20.60
N ASN A 261 25.70 -1.00 21.01
CA ASN A 261 26.60 -2.11 21.28
C ASN A 261 27.21 -2.64 19.97
N LYS A 262 28.53 -2.45 19.78
CA LYS A 262 29.23 -2.87 18.56
C LYS A 262 29.57 -4.38 18.51
N SER A 263 29.08 -5.21 19.42
CA SER A 263 29.07 -6.68 19.26
C SER A 263 27.85 -7.21 18.49
N MET A 264 26.85 -6.37 18.22
CA MET A 264 25.64 -6.74 17.46
C MET A 264 25.81 -6.51 15.94
N PRO A 265 25.13 -7.31 15.09
CA PRO A 265 25.22 -7.20 13.64
C PRO A 265 24.44 -6.02 13.06
N LEU A 266 24.75 -5.66 11.81
CA LEU A 266 24.01 -4.67 11.02
C LEU A 266 22.86 -5.34 10.26
N LEU A 267 21.62 -5.16 10.75
CA LEU A 267 20.39 -5.73 10.17
C LEU A 267 19.43 -4.61 9.71
N TRP A 268 18.85 -4.79 8.52
CA TRP A 268 17.90 -3.86 7.88
C TRP A 268 16.58 -4.57 7.61
N THR A 269 15.59 -4.36 8.48
CA THR A 269 14.28 -5.03 8.50
C THR A 269 13.27 -4.44 7.51
N GLU A 270 13.42 -3.18 7.08
CA GLU A 270 12.57 -2.63 6.01
C GLU A 270 13.34 -1.76 5.03
N ASN A 271 13.72 -2.32 3.88
CA ASN A 271 14.12 -1.58 2.70
C ASN A 271 12.88 -1.26 1.86
N TRP A 272 12.36 -0.03 1.98
CA TRP A 272 11.10 0.35 1.34
C TRP A 272 11.19 0.31 -0.20
N THR A 273 10.55 -0.68 -0.84
CA THR A 273 10.62 -0.94 -2.29
C THR A 273 9.76 0.01 -3.13
N ALA A 274 8.87 0.73 -2.46
CA ALA A 274 8.02 1.81 -2.97
C ALA A 274 7.60 2.70 -1.78
N GLN A 275 6.54 3.49 -1.94
CA GLN A 275 5.69 3.91 -0.82
C GLN A 275 4.38 3.10 -0.90
N TYR A 276 3.74 2.85 0.24
CA TYR A 276 2.31 2.53 0.26
C TYR A 276 1.49 3.68 -0.39
N ARG A 277 0.20 3.43 -0.62
CA ARG A 277 -0.67 4.39 -1.31
C ARG A 277 -1.98 4.59 -0.55
N VAL A 278 -2.41 5.85 -0.47
CA VAL A 278 -3.70 6.26 0.06
C VAL A 278 -4.60 6.82 -1.05
N PHE A 279 -5.91 6.84 -0.80
CA PHE A 279 -6.85 7.43 -1.75
C PHE A 279 -6.52 8.91 -2.03
N GLY A 280 -6.40 9.24 -3.32
CA GLY A 280 -6.00 10.57 -3.81
C GLY A 280 -4.51 10.73 -4.15
N ASP A 281 -3.64 9.77 -3.80
CA ASP A 281 -2.21 9.87 -4.10
C ASP A 281 -1.89 9.87 -5.61
N PRO A 282 -0.92 10.68 -6.07
CA PRO A 282 -0.31 10.48 -7.38
C PRO A 282 0.50 9.18 -7.44
N PRO A 283 0.75 8.61 -8.63
CA PRO A 283 1.66 7.47 -8.80
C PRO A 283 3.03 7.70 -8.14
N SER A 284 3.42 6.79 -7.25
CA SER A 284 4.68 6.81 -6.50
C SER A 284 5.45 5.54 -6.81
N GLN A 285 6.73 5.66 -7.16
CA GLN A 285 7.60 4.56 -7.54
C GLN A 285 9.01 4.77 -6.95
N ARG A 286 9.73 3.67 -6.76
CA ARG A 286 11.18 3.65 -6.51
C ARG A 286 11.81 2.76 -7.59
N SER A 287 12.87 3.23 -8.23
CA SER A 287 13.50 2.54 -9.36
C SER A 287 14.30 1.30 -8.91
N ALA A 288 14.59 0.39 -9.83
CA ALA A 288 15.34 -0.83 -9.51
C ALA A 288 16.78 -0.51 -9.09
N GLU A 289 17.37 0.48 -9.75
CA GLU A 289 18.73 0.96 -9.63
C GLU A 289 19.00 1.61 -8.27
N ASP A 290 18.05 2.39 -7.74
CA ASP A 290 18.16 3.02 -6.41
C ASP A 290 17.98 1.99 -5.27
N ILE A 291 17.12 0.99 -5.45
CA ILE A 291 17.01 -0.13 -4.50
C ILE A 291 18.31 -0.95 -4.51
N ALA A 292 18.82 -1.29 -5.70
CA ALA A 292 20.07 -2.02 -5.86
C ALA A 292 21.27 -1.25 -5.31
N PHE A 293 21.34 0.07 -5.54
CA PHE A 293 22.32 0.98 -4.94
C PHE A 293 22.28 0.90 -3.42
N ALA A 294 21.11 1.09 -2.81
CA ALA A 294 20.98 1.14 -1.36
C ALA A 294 21.29 -0.22 -0.69
N VAL A 295 20.95 -1.35 -1.32
CA VAL A 295 21.33 -2.69 -0.82
C VAL A 295 22.82 -2.95 -0.98
N ALA A 296 23.40 -2.74 -2.17
CA ALA A 296 24.85 -2.87 -2.37
C ALA A 296 25.62 -1.95 -1.40
N ARG A 297 25.09 -0.75 -1.12
CA ARG A 297 25.63 0.19 -0.14
C ARG A 297 25.60 -0.39 1.28
N PHE A 298 24.46 -0.92 1.72
CA PHE A 298 24.34 -1.54 3.05
C PHE A 298 25.29 -2.73 3.23
N PHE A 299 25.42 -3.61 2.24
CA PHE A 299 26.43 -4.69 2.29
C PHE A 299 27.86 -4.14 2.28
N SER A 300 28.16 -3.07 1.51
CA SER A 300 29.50 -2.46 1.48
C SER A 300 29.96 -1.89 2.83
N VAL A 301 29.04 -1.45 3.70
CA VAL A 301 29.37 -0.98 5.07
C VAL A 301 29.42 -2.11 6.11
N GLY A 302 29.23 -3.37 5.67
CA GLY A 302 29.28 -4.56 6.52
C GLY A 302 27.93 -5.08 6.99
N GLY A 303 26.84 -4.58 6.41
CA GLY A 303 25.49 -5.12 6.55
C GLY A 303 25.37 -6.56 6.06
N THR A 304 24.56 -7.36 6.74
CA THR A 304 24.42 -8.80 6.45
C THR A 304 22.99 -9.30 6.34
N LEU A 305 21.99 -8.51 6.75
CA LEU A 305 20.57 -8.77 6.52
C LEU A 305 19.91 -7.56 5.88
N ALA A 306 19.33 -7.73 4.69
CA ALA A 306 18.49 -6.72 4.03
C ALA A 306 17.14 -7.34 3.64
N ASN A 307 16.06 -6.81 4.20
CA ASN A 307 14.70 -7.24 3.92
C ASN A 307 13.94 -6.24 3.04
N TYR A 308 13.36 -6.71 1.93
CA TYR A 308 12.53 -5.88 1.05
C TYR A 308 11.11 -5.72 1.60
N TYR A 309 10.77 -4.49 1.99
CA TYR A 309 9.42 -4.14 2.45
C TYR A 309 8.70 -3.33 1.36
N MET A 310 7.77 -3.87 0.59
CA MET A 310 7.40 -5.30 0.45
C MET A 310 8.18 -5.99 -0.68
N TYR A 311 8.27 -7.32 -0.63
CA TYR A 311 8.71 -8.13 -1.76
C TYR A 311 7.53 -8.60 -2.63
N HIS A 312 6.44 -9.03 -1.98
CA HIS A 312 5.09 -9.06 -2.55
C HIS A 312 4.16 -8.27 -1.63
N GLY A 313 3.50 -7.25 -2.16
CA GLY A 313 2.60 -6.42 -1.38
C GLY A 313 1.21 -7.01 -1.15
N GLY A 314 0.62 -7.58 -2.21
CA GLY A 314 -0.72 -8.17 -2.18
C GLY A 314 -1.85 -7.14 -2.00
N THR A 315 -2.99 -7.61 -1.48
CA THR A 315 -4.21 -6.81 -1.33
C THR A 315 -4.68 -6.80 0.14
N ASN A 316 -5.07 -5.64 0.66
CA ASN A 316 -5.84 -5.51 1.90
C ASN A 316 -7.27 -6.02 1.68
N PHE A 317 -7.50 -7.33 1.83
CA PHE A 317 -8.81 -7.94 1.64
C PHE A 317 -9.81 -7.54 2.74
N GLY A 318 -11.10 -7.52 2.42
CA GLY A 318 -12.15 -7.13 3.39
C GLY A 318 -12.04 -5.66 3.83
N ARG A 319 -12.01 -5.44 5.14
CA ARG A 319 -11.86 -4.12 5.80
C ARG A 319 -10.52 -3.99 6.55
N THR A 320 -9.45 -4.57 6.01
CA THR A 320 -8.14 -4.70 6.71
C THR A 320 -7.16 -3.55 6.45
N SER A 321 -7.49 -2.60 5.58
CA SER A 321 -6.68 -1.39 5.38
C SER A 321 -6.66 -0.50 6.63
N ALA A 322 -5.54 0.18 6.87
CA ALA A 322 -5.55 1.37 7.73
C ALA A 322 -6.32 2.53 7.11
N ALA A 323 -6.68 3.52 7.94
CA ALA A 323 -7.34 4.77 7.55
C ALA A 323 -6.79 5.33 6.23
N PHE A 324 -7.66 5.43 5.21
CA PHE A 324 -7.39 5.91 3.84
C PHE A 324 -6.43 5.08 2.96
N VAL A 325 -5.86 3.98 3.45
CA VAL A 325 -4.95 3.13 2.65
C VAL A 325 -5.75 2.34 1.62
N MET A 326 -5.26 2.30 0.38
CA MET A 326 -5.97 1.64 -0.72
C MET A 326 -5.97 0.10 -0.55
N PRO A 327 -6.94 -0.62 -1.17
CA PRO A 327 -6.95 -2.08 -1.18
C PRO A 327 -5.65 -2.65 -1.74
N LYS A 328 -5.12 -2.11 -2.85
CA LYS A 328 -3.83 -2.56 -3.38
C LYS A 328 -2.65 -2.10 -2.56
N TYR A 329 -1.88 -3.06 -2.05
CA TYR A 329 -0.73 -2.81 -1.19
C TYR A 329 0.58 -3.07 -1.94
N TYR A 330 1.52 -2.12 -1.89
CA TYR A 330 2.85 -2.22 -2.53
C TYR A 330 2.86 -2.87 -3.93
N ASP A 331 1.92 -2.47 -4.80
CA ASP A 331 1.83 -2.87 -6.22
C ASP A 331 3.08 -2.51 -7.06
N GLU A 332 4.06 -1.82 -6.46
CA GLU A 332 5.38 -1.47 -7.01
C GLU A 332 6.53 -2.33 -6.45
N ALA A 333 6.22 -3.38 -5.69
CA ALA A 333 7.19 -4.37 -5.20
C ALA A 333 7.76 -5.25 -6.34
N PRO A 334 8.85 -6.01 -6.10
CA PRO A 334 9.41 -6.98 -7.05
C PRO A 334 8.40 -8.00 -7.59
N LEU A 335 7.45 -8.45 -6.76
CA LEU A 335 6.23 -9.13 -7.19
C LEU A 335 5.05 -8.18 -7.03
N ASP A 336 4.30 -7.92 -8.10
CA ASP A 336 3.16 -6.98 -8.10
C ASP A 336 1.98 -7.48 -7.24
N GLU A 337 0.89 -6.71 -7.15
CA GLU A 337 -0.32 -7.09 -6.40
C GLU A 337 -0.86 -8.49 -6.79
N PHE A 338 -0.61 -8.94 -8.02
CA PHE A 338 -1.15 -10.16 -8.60
C PHE A 338 -0.12 -11.31 -8.62
N GLY A 339 1.03 -11.12 -7.95
CA GLY A 339 2.12 -12.09 -7.87
C GLY A 339 2.94 -12.21 -9.16
N LEU A 340 2.85 -11.25 -10.08
CA LEU A 340 3.61 -11.24 -11.33
C LEU A 340 4.98 -10.57 -11.11
N TYR A 341 6.01 -11.06 -11.80
CA TYR A 341 7.33 -10.43 -11.78
C TYR A 341 7.25 -8.99 -12.33
N LYS A 342 7.68 -8.02 -11.54
CA LYS A 342 7.69 -6.61 -11.93
C LYS A 342 9.07 -6.22 -12.47
N GLU A 343 9.22 -6.20 -13.79
CA GLU A 343 10.52 -6.03 -14.42
C GLU A 343 10.78 -4.59 -14.90
N PRO A 344 12.01 -4.06 -14.71
CA PRO A 344 13.25 -4.78 -14.40
C PRO A 344 13.55 -4.98 -12.89
N LYS A 345 12.63 -4.62 -11.99
CA LYS A 345 12.90 -4.58 -10.54
C LYS A 345 13.20 -5.97 -9.96
N TRP A 346 12.47 -7.01 -10.36
CA TRP A 346 12.71 -8.36 -9.87
C TRP A 346 14.06 -8.91 -10.36
N GLY A 347 14.31 -8.88 -11.67
CA GLY A 347 15.52 -9.42 -12.29
C GLY A 347 16.79 -8.66 -11.90
N HIS A 348 16.74 -7.33 -11.81
CA HIS A 348 17.91 -6.54 -11.40
C HIS A 348 18.30 -6.77 -9.93
N LEU A 349 17.33 -7.02 -9.06
CA LEU A 349 17.59 -7.40 -7.66
C LEU A 349 18.05 -8.85 -7.55
N ARG A 350 17.50 -9.78 -8.34
CA ARG A 350 18.01 -11.16 -8.47
C ARG A 350 19.48 -11.18 -8.89
N ASP A 351 19.87 -10.35 -9.85
CA ASP A 351 21.25 -10.29 -10.35
C ASP A 351 22.21 -9.71 -9.27
N LEU A 352 21.76 -8.71 -8.51
CA LEU A 352 22.46 -8.26 -7.29
C LEU A 352 22.58 -9.38 -6.24
N HIS A 353 21.53 -10.17 -6.03
CA HIS A 353 21.55 -11.29 -5.08
C HIS A 353 22.56 -12.37 -5.48
N GLN A 354 22.69 -12.66 -6.77
CA GLN A 354 23.70 -13.58 -7.28
C GLN A 354 25.12 -13.04 -7.03
N ALA A 355 25.37 -11.74 -7.30
CA ALA A 355 26.64 -11.10 -7.02
C ALA A 355 26.99 -11.09 -5.51
N LEU A 356 26.04 -10.77 -4.63
CA LEU A 356 26.25 -10.80 -3.18
C LEU A 356 26.49 -12.23 -2.65
N LYS A 357 25.79 -13.23 -3.18
CA LYS A 357 26.03 -14.65 -2.85
C LYS A 357 27.40 -15.13 -3.30
N LEU A 358 27.86 -14.73 -4.49
CA LEU A 358 29.23 -14.99 -4.98
C LEU A 358 30.28 -14.37 -4.04
N CYS A 359 30.03 -13.15 -3.56
CA CYS A 359 30.92 -12.43 -2.64
C CYS A 359 30.81 -12.86 -1.16
N LYS A 360 29.89 -13.78 -0.81
CA LYS A 360 29.52 -14.14 0.58
C LYS A 360 30.73 -14.45 1.47
N LYS A 361 31.71 -15.21 0.99
CA LYS A 361 32.87 -15.63 1.78
C LYS A 361 33.70 -14.41 2.23
N ALA A 362 33.98 -13.48 1.31
CA ALA A 362 34.71 -12.25 1.60
C ALA A 362 33.91 -11.33 2.54
N LEU A 363 32.60 -11.16 2.29
CA LEU A 363 31.72 -10.35 3.14
C LEU A 363 31.68 -10.83 4.60
N LEU A 364 31.63 -12.15 4.83
CA LEU A 364 31.47 -12.73 6.16
C LEU A 364 32.77 -12.94 6.94
N TRP A 365 33.91 -13.10 6.26
CA TRP A 365 35.19 -13.47 6.89
C TRP A 365 36.36 -12.56 6.54
N GLY A 366 36.23 -11.68 5.55
CA GLY A 366 37.26 -10.71 5.18
C GLY A 366 37.36 -9.52 6.12
N THR A 367 38.60 -9.05 6.29
CA THR A 367 38.91 -7.81 7.01
C THR A 367 38.42 -6.62 6.18
N PRO A 368 37.54 -5.75 6.72
CA PRO A 368 37.01 -4.61 5.99
C PRO A 368 38.00 -3.44 5.96
N SER A 369 38.15 -2.80 4.82
CA SER A 369 38.88 -1.53 4.64
C SER A 369 38.10 -0.55 3.75
N THR A 370 38.54 0.71 3.71
CA THR A 370 37.87 1.76 2.91
C THR A 370 38.89 2.77 2.40
N GLU A 371 38.90 2.98 1.09
CA GLU A 371 39.81 3.86 0.37
C GLU A 371 39.02 5.00 -0.28
N LYS A 372 39.47 6.25 -0.08
CA LYS A 372 38.84 7.44 -0.68
C LYS A 372 39.51 7.79 -2.00
N LEU A 373 38.93 7.33 -3.09
CA LEU A 373 39.40 7.55 -4.46
C LEU A 373 39.02 8.93 -5.03
N GLY A 374 38.27 9.75 -4.28
CA GLY A 374 37.91 11.11 -4.64
C GLY A 374 36.86 11.72 -3.71
N LYS A 375 36.41 12.95 -4.00
CA LYS A 375 35.46 13.70 -3.14
C LYS A 375 34.13 12.96 -2.88
N GLN A 376 33.67 12.19 -3.87
CA GLN A 376 32.46 11.36 -3.80
C GLN A 376 32.72 9.94 -4.34
N LEU A 377 33.99 9.53 -4.40
CA LEU A 377 34.43 8.25 -4.96
C LEU A 377 35.11 7.44 -3.87
N GLU A 378 34.62 6.23 -3.64
CA GLU A 378 34.96 5.42 -2.46
C GLU A 378 35.00 3.94 -2.85
N ALA A 379 36.11 3.26 -2.52
CA ALA A 379 36.21 1.81 -2.60
C ALA A 379 36.08 1.21 -1.20
N ARG A 380 35.22 0.21 -1.02
CA ARG A 380 35.10 -0.58 0.21
C ARG A 380 35.46 -2.02 -0.07
N VAL A 381 36.45 -2.54 0.65
CA VAL A 381 37.08 -3.84 0.35
C VAL A 381 36.92 -4.76 1.56
N PHE A 382 36.64 -6.03 1.32
CA PHE A 382 36.73 -7.09 2.34
C PHE A 382 37.68 -8.16 1.81
N GLU A 383 38.77 -8.42 2.51
CA GLU A 383 39.88 -9.24 2.00
C GLU A 383 40.35 -10.29 3.01
N MET A 384 40.73 -11.45 2.49
CA MET A 384 41.36 -12.57 3.19
C MET A 384 42.66 -12.93 2.43
N PRO A 385 43.77 -12.21 2.66
CA PRO A 385 44.97 -12.32 1.81
C PRO A 385 45.51 -13.75 1.70
N GLU A 386 45.58 -14.46 2.83
CA GLU A 386 46.01 -15.87 2.94
C GLU A 386 45.22 -16.82 2.04
N GLN A 387 43.94 -16.52 1.80
CA GLN A 387 43.03 -17.37 1.01
C GLN A 387 42.79 -16.81 -0.40
N LYS A 388 43.44 -15.71 -0.78
CA LYS A 388 43.27 -14.99 -2.06
C LYS A 388 41.80 -14.66 -2.39
N VAL A 389 41.02 -14.33 -1.35
CA VAL A 389 39.59 -13.97 -1.47
C VAL A 389 39.44 -12.48 -1.17
N CYS A 390 38.89 -11.71 -2.11
CA CYS A 390 38.72 -10.26 -2.00
C CYS A 390 37.42 -9.83 -2.71
N VAL A 391 36.60 -8.98 -2.07
CA VAL A 391 35.50 -8.27 -2.76
C VAL A 391 35.69 -6.77 -2.62
N ALA A 392 35.46 -6.02 -3.70
CA ALA A 392 35.46 -4.55 -3.69
C ALA A 392 34.11 -3.98 -4.16
N PHE A 393 33.63 -2.97 -3.45
CA PHE A 393 32.48 -2.14 -3.81
C PHE A 393 33.01 -0.76 -4.21
N LEU A 394 33.03 -0.48 -5.51
CA LEU A 394 33.47 0.79 -6.08
C LEU A 394 32.26 1.71 -6.24
N SER A 395 32.20 2.77 -5.46
CA SER A 395 31.02 3.62 -5.30
C SER A 395 31.23 5.06 -5.80
N ASN A 396 30.24 5.60 -6.50
CA ASN A 396 30.15 6.99 -6.91
C ASN A 396 28.88 7.61 -6.33
N HIS A 397 29.08 8.49 -5.34
CA HIS A 397 28.03 9.19 -4.60
C HIS A 397 27.64 10.54 -5.23
N ASN A 398 28.21 10.91 -6.38
CA ASN A 398 27.72 12.05 -7.16
C ASN A 398 26.37 11.67 -7.79
N THR A 399 25.37 12.55 -7.69
CA THR A 399 24.02 12.32 -8.24
C THR A 399 23.81 12.91 -9.65
N LYS A 400 24.81 13.61 -10.20
CA LYS A 400 24.76 14.27 -11.52
C LYS A 400 25.76 13.70 -12.51
N ASP A 401 27.00 13.46 -12.07
CA ASP A 401 28.14 13.16 -12.96
C ASP A 401 28.69 11.74 -12.78
N ASP A 402 28.90 11.05 -13.90
CA ASP A 402 29.57 9.75 -13.96
C ASP A 402 31.08 9.92 -13.79
N ALA A 403 31.79 8.90 -13.31
CA ALA A 403 33.22 8.98 -13.03
C ALA A 403 34.00 7.76 -13.52
N THR A 404 35.29 7.95 -13.81
CA THR A 404 36.28 6.86 -13.89
C THR A 404 37.22 6.99 -12.70
N MET A 405 37.26 5.98 -11.84
CA MET A 405 38.17 5.90 -10.69
C MET A 405 39.27 4.88 -10.95
N THR A 406 40.50 5.12 -10.48
CA THR A 406 41.56 4.11 -10.53
C THR A 406 41.57 3.35 -9.21
N PHE A 407 41.45 2.02 -9.26
CA PHE A 407 41.52 1.13 -8.10
C PHE A 407 42.47 -0.02 -8.40
N ARG A 408 43.39 -0.37 -7.48
CA ARG A 408 44.45 -1.37 -7.70
C ARG A 408 45.18 -1.21 -9.04
N GLY A 409 45.44 0.05 -9.44
CA GLY A 409 46.11 0.42 -10.70
C GLY A 409 45.27 0.30 -11.97
N ARG A 410 44.01 -0.17 -11.91
CA ARG A 410 43.12 -0.31 -13.07
C ARG A 410 42.01 0.76 -13.08
N PRO A 411 41.63 1.32 -14.24
CA PRO A 411 40.54 2.28 -14.34
C PRO A 411 39.17 1.59 -14.41
N TYR A 412 38.24 1.99 -13.55
CA TYR A 412 36.85 1.51 -13.52
C TYR A 412 35.89 2.68 -13.75
N PHE A 413 35.01 2.53 -14.75
CA PHE A 413 33.89 3.45 -14.94
C PHE A 413 32.76 3.11 -13.96
N VAL A 414 32.35 4.09 -13.16
CA VAL A 414 31.29 3.98 -12.16
C VAL A 414 30.30 5.13 -12.39
N PRO A 415 29.11 4.85 -12.95
CA PRO A 415 28.05 5.84 -13.16
C PRO A 415 27.67 6.61 -11.90
N ARG A 416 27.05 7.77 -12.05
CA ARG A 416 26.47 8.54 -10.94
C ARG A 416 25.47 7.71 -10.13
N HIS A 417 25.41 7.97 -8.82
CA HIS A 417 24.53 7.28 -7.86
C HIS A 417 24.55 5.76 -8.08
N SER A 418 25.75 5.19 -8.08
CA SER A 418 25.97 3.78 -8.41
C SER A 418 27.12 3.15 -7.63
N ILE A 419 27.05 1.81 -7.54
CA ILE A 419 28.10 0.95 -7.04
C ILE A 419 28.37 -0.14 -8.08
N SER A 420 29.64 -0.41 -8.35
CA SER A 420 30.11 -1.61 -9.05
C SER A 420 30.70 -2.60 -8.06
N VAL A 421 30.31 -3.87 -8.16
CA VAL A 421 30.74 -4.96 -7.26
C VAL A 421 31.74 -5.84 -8.00
N LEU A 422 32.93 -6.01 -7.42
CA LEU A 422 34.04 -6.78 -7.98
C LEU A 422 34.30 -8.00 -7.10
N ALA A 423 34.04 -9.22 -7.60
CA ALA A 423 33.96 -10.44 -6.78
C ALA A 423 35.31 -11.04 -6.33
N ASP A 424 36.39 -10.55 -6.93
CA ASP A 424 37.81 -10.91 -6.78
C ASP A 424 38.69 -9.65 -6.60
N CYS A 425 38.06 -8.49 -6.41
CA CYS A 425 38.65 -7.14 -6.46
C CYS A 425 39.21 -6.69 -7.84
N GLU A 426 38.88 -7.38 -8.94
CA GLU A 426 39.28 -7.03 -10.31
C GLU A 426 38.12 -7.02 -11.33
N THR A 427 37.27 -8.04 -11.28
CA THR A 427 36.23 -8.36 -12.26
C THR A 427 34.88 -7.83 -11.77
N VAL A 428 34.33 -6.82 -12.46
CA VAL A 428 32.98 -6.29 -12.17
C VAL A 428 31.92 -7.36 -12.51
N VAL A 429 31.25 -7.89 -11.49
CA VAL A 429 30.18 -8.90 -11.65
C VAL A 429 28.78 -8.29 -11.63
N PHE A 430 28.62 -7.09 -11.06
CA PHE A 430 27.35 -6.36 -11.04
C PHE A 430 27.58 -4.85 -10.97
N GLY A 431 26.72 -4.08 -11.63
CA GLY A 431 26.69 -2.62 -11.52
C GLY A 431 25.27 -2.13 -11.28
N THR A 432 25.04 -1.34 -10.23
CA THR A 432 23.68 -0.98 -9.79
C THR A 432 22.89 -0.12 -10.79
N GLN A 433 23.57 0.56 -11.72
CA GLN A 433 22.99 1.29 -12.86
C GLN A 433 23.02 0.49 -14.19
N HIS A 434 23.51 -0.76 -14.19
CA HIS A 434 23.61 -1.61 -15.37
C HIS A 434 22.53 -2.69 -15.36
N VAL A 435 21.34 -2.31 -15.81
CA VAL A 435 20.13 -3.16 -15.77
C VAL A 435 20.14 -4.17 -16.92
N ASN A 436 20.43 -5.43 -16.61
CA ASN A 436 20.38 -6.54 -17.58
C ASN A 436 18.96 -7.10 -17.80
N ALA A 437 18.05 -6.91 -16.84
CA ALA A 437 16.69 -7.41 -16.91
C ALA A 437 15.85 -6.68 -17.97
N GLN A 438 15.18 -7.44 -18.86
CA GLN A 438 14.26 -6.89 -19.84
C GLN A 438 13.05 -6.27 -19.13
N HIS A 439 12.80 -4.98 -19.36
CA HIS A 439 11.66 -4.28 -18.78
C HIS A 439 10.34 -4.88 -19.29
N ASN A 440 9.34 -4.97 -18.41
CA ASN A 440 7.97 -5.36 -18.80
C ASN A 440 6.98 -4.21 -18.61
N GLN A 441 5.76 -4.39 -19.13
CA GLN A 441 4.65 -3.49 -18.90
C GLN A 441 3.38 -4.31 -18.68
N ARG A 442 2.69 -4.06 -17.57
CA ARG A 442 1.37 -4.65 -17.31
C ARG A 442 0.33 -4.07 -18.27
N THR A 443 -0.40 -4.94 -18.96
CA THR A 443 -1.50 -4.58 -19.85
C THR A 443 -2.80 -5.19 -19.34
N PHE A 444 -3.89 -4.46 -19.49
CA PHE A 444 -5.23 -4.86 -19.07
C PHE A 444 -6.09 -5.02 -20.32
N HIS A 445 -6.76 -6.16 -20.42
CA HIS A 445 -7.66 -6.50 -21.51
C HIS A 445 -8.97 -6.97 -20.90
N PHE A 446 -10.10 -6.46 -21.39
CA PHE A 446 -11.40 -7.04 -21.05
C PHE A 446 -11.46 -8.45 -21.65
N ALA A 447 -12.03 -9.41 -20.91
CA ALA A 447 -12.25 -10.74 -21.46
C ALA A 447 -13.50 -10.71 -22.36
N ASP A 448 -13.37 -11.11 -23.63
CA ASP A 448 -14.49 -11.11 -24.58
C ASP A 448 -15.69 -11.93 -24.05
N GLN A 449 -15.40 -13.00 -23.31
CA GLN A 449 -16.36 -13.90 -22.65
C GLN A 449 -17.20 -13.21 -21.56
N THR A 450 -16.77 -12.08 -21.00
CA THR A 450 -17.49 -11.34 -19.95
C THR A 450 -18.02 -9.99 -20.42
N ALA A 451 -17.75 -9.57 -21.65
CA ALA A 451 -18.38 -8.38 -22.23
C ALA A 451 -19.82 -8.66 -22.71
N GLN A 452 -20.14 -9.94 -22.96
CA GLN A 452 -21.42 -10.38 -23.51
C GLN A 452 -22.34 -10.85 -22.37
N ASN A 453 -23.59 -10.37 -22.38
CA ASN A 453 -24.67 -10.71 -21.41
C ASN A 453 -24.51 -10.21 -19.96
N ASN A 454 -23.73 -9.15 -19.70
CA ASN A 454 -23.69 -8.50 -18.37
C ASN A 454 -24.97 -7.71 -18.05
N VAL A 455 -26.02 -8.42 -17.62
CA VAL A 455 -27.25 -7.82 -17.11
C VAL A 455 -27.08 -7.51 -15.62
N TRP A 456 -27.00 -6.23 -15.29
CA TRP A 456 -26.98 -5.76 -13.90
C TRP A 456 -28.39 -5.68 -13.32
N GLU A 457 -28.56 -6.20 -12.11
CA GLU A 457 -29.75 -5.99 -11.28
C GLU A 457 -29.40 -5.09 -10.08
N MET A 458 -30.42 -4.52 -9.43
CA MET A 458 -30.30 -3.66 -8.25
C MET A 458 -31.33 -3.97 -7.15
N PHE A 459 -30.96 -3.65 -5.92
CA PHE A 459 -31.80 -3.61 -4.74
C PHE A 459 -31.80 -2.18 -4.16
N ASP A 460 -32.98 -1.57 -4.12
CA ASP A 460 -33.23 -0.17 -3.74
C ASP A 460 -33.84 -0.02 -2.33
N GLY A 461 -33.74 -1.05 -1.48
CA GLY A 461 -34.32 -1.05 -0.13
C GLY A 461 -33.54 -0.28 0.94
N GLU A 462 -32.39 0.31 0.60
CA GLU A 462 -31.50 1.08 1.51
C GLU A 462 -32.05 2.51 1.75
N ASN A 463 -33.20 2.57 2.42
CA ASN A 463 -33.95 3.81 2.61
C ASN A 463 -33.32 4.71 3.69
N VAL A 464 -33.30 6.02 3.44
CA VAL A 464 -32.87 7.04 4.41
C VAL A 464 -33.71 6.93 5.70
N PRO A 465 -33.10 6.63 6.86
CA PRO A 465 -33.83 6.41 8.10
C PRO A 465 -34.24 7.71 8.79
N LYS A 466 -35.25 7.62 9.66
CA LYS A 466 -35.75 8.70 10.51
C LYS A 466 -35.43 8.44 11.98
N TYR A 467 -35.28 9.50 12.77
CA TYR A 467 -35.00 9.47 14.22
C TYR A 467 -35.84 8.44 15.02
N LYS A 468 -37.14 8.30 14.70
CA LYS A 468 -38.03 7.35 15.37
C LYS A 468 -37.64 5.87 15.17
N GLN A 469 -36.90 5.52 14.13
CA GLN A 469 -36.44 4.15 13.83
C GLN A 469 -35.14 3.78 14.58
N ALA A 470 -34.41 4.76 15.10
CA ALA A 470 -33.19 4.52 15.86
C ALA A 470 -33.50 3.94 17.24
N LYS A 471 -32.82 2.85 17.60
CA LYS A 471 -32.83 2.24 18.93
C LYS A 471 -31.89 2.97 19.90
N ILE A 472 -30.68 3.29 19.46
CA ILE A 472 -29.69 4.05 20.24
C ILE A 472 -30.00 5.53 20.06
N ARG A 473 -30.29 6.24 21.16
CA ARG A 473 -30.58 7.69 21.16
C ARG A 473 -29.74 8.37 22.23
N LEU A 474 -29.02 9.42 21.84
CA LEU A 474 -28.11 10.18 22.70
C LEU A 474 -28.40 11.67 22.55
N ARG A 475 -28.00 12.51 23.51
CA ARG A 475 -28.21 13.98 23.43
C ARG A 475 -27.46 14.61 22.25
N LYS A 476 -26.23 14.16 22.01
CA LYS A 476 -25.39 14.54 20.87
C LYS A 476 -25.07 13.33 19.98
N ALA A 477 -24.42 13.57 18.85
CA ALA A 477 -23.82 12.50 18.05
C ALA A 477 -22.82 11.68 18.89
N GLY A 478 -22.90 10.35 18.80
CA GLY A 478 -21.92 9.43 19.40
C GLY A 478 -20.73 9.17 18.46
N ASP A 479 -19.57 8.83 19.03
CA ASP A 479 -18.38 8.43 18.24
C ASP A 479 -18.67 7.23 17.34
N LEU A 480 -18.25 7.30 16.07
CA LEU A 480 -18.49 6.25 15.08
C LEU A 480 -17.82 4.93 15.46
N TYR A 481 -16.59 4.96 15.98
CA TYR A 481 -15.88 3.73 16.33
C TYR A 481 -16.58 3.00 17.49
N ASN A 482 -16.97 3.73 18.54
CA ASN A 482 -17.74 3.20 19.67
C ASN A 482 -19.12 2.65 19.25
N LEU A 483 -19.79 3.30 18.28
CA LEU A 483 -21.08 2.85 17.77
C LEU A 483 -20.97 1.61 16.85
N THR A 484 -19.98 1.55 15.98
CA THR A 484 -19.80 0.46 15.00
C THR A 484 -19.04 -0.75 15.54
N LYS A 485 -18.17 -0.54 16.54
CA LYS A 485 -17.18 -1.49 17.05
C LYS A 485 -16.32 -2.14 15.95
N ASP A 486 -16.06 -1.39 14.88
CA ASP A 486 -15.36 -1.84 13.65
C ASP A 486 -16.04 -3.02 12.90
N LYS A 487 -17.28 -3.37 13.28
CA LYS A 487 -18.05 -4.49 12.69
C LYS A 487 -18.72 -4.11 11.36
N THR A 488 -18.75 -2.82 11.04
CA THR A 488 -19.20 -2.20 9.79
C THR A 488 -18.51 -0.84 9.68
N ASP A 489 -18.26 -0.34 8.46
CA ASP A 489 -17.77 1.03 8.29
C ASP A 489 -18.85 2.09 8.56
N TYR A 490 -20.13 1.70 8.62
CA TYR A 490 -21.27 2.62 8.41
C TYR A 490 -22.07 2.92 9.69
N VAL A 491 -22.39 4.19 9.90
CA VAL A 491 -23.41 4.58 10.89
C VAL A 491 -24.26 5.77 10.41
N TRP A 492 -25.57 5.65 10.60
CA TRP A 492 -26.54 6.70 10.36
C TRP A 492 -26.76 7.53 11.61
N TYR A 493 -26.46 8.82 11.54
CA TYR A 493 -26.86 9.85 12.49
C TYR A 493 -28.18 10.47 12.02
N THR A 494 -29.22 10.44 12.84
CA THR A 494 -30.55 11.00 12.49
C THR A 494 -31.06 11.94 13.57
N SER A 495 -31.63 13.07 13.19
CA SER A 495 -32.27 14.02 14.11
C SER A 495 -33.48 14.69 13.44
N SER A 496 -34.23 15.50 14.19
CA SER A 496 -35.41 16.21 13.71
C SER A 496 -35.63 17.49 14.51
N PHE A 497 -35.99 18.56 13.82
CA PHE A 497 -36.24 19.88 14.41
C PHE A 497 -37.49 20.48 13.77
N LYS A 498 -38.12 21.45 14.46
CA LYS A 498 -39.28 22.19 13.95
C LYS A 498 -38.82 23.61 13.60
N LEU A 499 -39.34 24.15 12.49
CA LEU A 499 -39.28 25.57 12.17
C LEU A 499 -40.69 26.12 12.04
N GLU A 500 -40.93 27.34 12.50
CA GLU A 500 -42.16 28.07 12.23
C GLU A 500 -42.08 28.84 10.90
N ALA A 501 -43.00 29.79 10.67
CA ALA A 501 -42.90 30.67 9.51
C ALA A 501 -41.73 31.65 9.66
N ASP A 502 -41.58 32.21 10.86
CA ASP A 502 -40.70 33.37 11.10
C ASP A 502 -39.21 32.99 11.16
N ASP A 503 -38.89 31.70 11.31
CA ASP A 503 -37.52 31.17 11.19
C ASP A 503 -37.03 31.12 9.73
N MET A 504 -37.95 30.92 8.78
CA MET A 504 -37.65 30.63 7.37
C MET A 504 -37.22 31.89 6.62
N PRO A 505 -36.22 31.83 5.72
CA PRO A 505 -35.67 33.01 5.07
C PRO A 505 -36.74 33.88 4.37
N ILE A 506 -36.84 35.16 4.75
CA ILE A 506 -37.83 36.09 4.17
C ILE A 506 -37.62 36.25 2.65
N ARG A 507 -36.37 36.15 2.19
CA ARG A 507 -35.99 36.22 0.77
C ARG A 507 -35.65 34.83 0.25
N SER A 508 -36.18 34.48 -0.93
CA SER A 508 -35.97 33.19 -1.59
C SER A 508 -34.57 32.98 -2.18
N ASP A 509 -33.71 34.01 -2.22
CA ASP A 509 -32.32 33.89 -2.65
C ASP A 509 -31.37 33.48 -1.50
N ILE A 510 -31.78 33.70 -0.25
CA ILE A 510 -31.05 33.22 0.94
C ILE A 510 -31.28 31.71 1.08
N LYS A 511 -30.25 30.93 0.75
CA LYS A 511 -30.27 29.47 0.93
C LYS A 511 -29.80 29.12 2.34
N THR A 512 -30.57 28.31 3.05
CA THR A 512 -30.09 27.71 4.30
C THR A 512 -29.02 26.67 4.00
N VAL A 513 -27.97 26.66 4.80
CA VAL A 513 -26.81 25.77 4.62
C VAL A 513 -26.74 24.84 5.83
N LEU A 514 -26.60 23.54 5.54
CA LEU A 514 -26.26 22.53 6.54
C LEU A 514 -24.73 22.48 6.66
N GLU A 515 -24.23 22.67 7.87
CA GLU A 515 -22.85 22.43 8.27
C GLU A 515 -22.79 21.13 9.09
N VAL A 516 -21.96 20.17 8.68
CA VAL A 516 -21.65 18.98 9.46
C VAL A 516 -20.14 18.87 9.64
N ASN A 517 -19.65 19.05 10.85
CA ASN A 517 -18.25 18.79 11.20
C ASN A 517 -18.09 17.32 11.57
N SER A 518 -17.07 16.68 11.02
CA SER A 518 -16.77 15.28 11.23
C SER A 518 -15.30 15.10 11.58
N HIS A 519 -15.00 14.21 12.54
CA HIS A 519 -13.63 13.76 12.81
C HIS A 519 -13.08 12.83 11.71
N GLY A 520 -13.95 12.34 10.82
CA GLY A 520 -13.60 11.49 9.68
C GLY A 520 -14.52 10.26 9.52
N HIS A 521 -14.43 9.52 8.42
CA HIS A 521 -13.55 9.74 7.26
C HIS A 521 -14.32 10.24 6.03
N ALA A 522 -15.59 9.88 5.89
CA ALA A 522 -16.52 10.47 4.93
C ALA A 522 -17.93 10.65 5.54
N SER A 523 -18.76 11.49 4.93
CA SER A 523 -20.17 11.69 5.32
C SER A 523 -21.05 12.09 4.16
N VAL A 524 -22.32 11.69 4.23
CA VAL A 524 -23.33 11.80 3.18
C VAL A 524 -24.61 12.34 3.81
N ALA A 525 -24.99 13.57 3.46
CA ALA A 525 -26.10 14.28 4.09
C ALA A 525 -27.40 14.18 3.28
N PHE A 526 -28.49 13.94 4.00
CA PHE A 526 -29.86 13.92 3.50
C PHE A 526 -30.75 14.80 4.38
N VAL A 527 -31.63 15.58 3.76
CA VAL A 527 -32.59 16.45 4.43
C VAL A 527 -33.97 16.17 3.84
N ASN A 528 -34.96 15.90 4.70
CA ASN A 528 -36.33 15.54 4.28
C ASN A 528 -36.35 14.41 3.22
N ASN A 529 -35.50 13.38 3.39
CA ASN A 529 -35.24 12.27 2.46
C ASN A 529 -34.58 12.65 1.11
N LYS A 530 -34.31 13.93 0.83
CA LYS A 530 -33.57 14.39 -0.35
C LYS A 530 -32.07 14.36 -0.08
N PHE A 531 -31.26 13.89 -1.04
CA PHE A 531 -29.80 14.00 -0.99
C PHE A 531 -29.35 15.46 -1.09
N VAL A 532 -28.46 15.88 -0.20
CA VAL A 532 -27.94 17.26 -0.10
C VAL A 532 -26.46 17.35 -0.52
N GLY A 533 -25.67 16.32 -0.21
CA GLY A 533 -24.28 16.25 -0.65
C GLY A 533 -23.43 15.27 0.15
N CYS A 534 -22.14 15.21 -0.18
CA CYS A 534 -21.15 14.41 0.53
C CYS A 534 -19.86 15.21 0.78
N GLY A 535 -19.08 14.79 1.77
CA GLY A 535 -17.78 15.34 2.14
C GLY A 535 -16.88 14.25 2.73
N HIS A 536 -15.57 14.52 2.81
CA HIS A 536 -14.57 13.57 3.29
C HIS A 536 -13.27 14.26 3.71
N GLY A 537 -12.47 13.55 4.52
CA GLY A 537 -11.10 13.94 4.86
C GLY A 537 -10.04 13.32 3.95
N THR A 538 -8.83 13.21 4.48
CA THR A 538 -7.63 12.62 3.86
C THR A 538 -6.80 11.87 4.92
N LYS A 539 -5.80 11.06 4.52
CA LYS A 539 -4.87 10.38 5.48
C LYS A 539 -4.26 11.36 6.49
N MET A 540 -3.85 12.54 6.01
CA MET A 540 -3.28 13.61 6.83
C MET A 540 -4.37 14.28 7.66
N ASN A 541 -5.28 15.00 7.01
CA ASN A 541 -6.36 15.74 7.66
C ASN A 541 -7.63 14.89 7.59
N LYS A 542 -7.85 14.05 8.62
CA LYS A 542 -8.96 13.09 8.68
C LYS A 542 -10.32 13.76 8.91
N ALA A 543 -10.31 14.82 9.71
CA ALA A 543 -11.47 15.67 9.98
C ALA A 543 -11.78 16.59 8.80
N PHE A 544 -13.06 16.92 8.63
CA PHE A 544 -13.56 17.79 7.57
C PHE A 544 -14.91 18.42 7.95
N THR A 545 -15.27 19.47 7.21
CA THR A 545 -16.58 20.12 7.29
C THR A 545 -17.36 19.90 6.00
N LEU A 546 -18.61 19.47 6.10
CA LEU A 546 -19.55 19.35 5.00
C LEU A 546 -20.55 20.51 5.06
N GLU A 547 -20.25 21.58 4.33
CA GLU A 547 -21.17 22.69 4.06
C GLU A 547 -21.92 22.45 2.74
N LYS A 548 -23.26 22.41 2.77
CA LYS A 548 -24.11 22.30 1.56
C LYS A 548 -25.43 23.06 1.72
N PRO A 549 -25.90 23.79 0.69
CA PRO A 549 -27.24 24.38 0.68
C PRO A 549 -28.32 23.28 0.63
N MET A 550 -29.45 23.50 1.27
CA MET A 550 -30.53 22.52 1.40
C MET A 550 -31.91 23.18 1.33
N ASP A 551 -32.95 22.37 1.12
CA ASP A 551 -34.35 22.81 1.13
C ASP A 551 -35.01 22.45 2.47
N LEU A 552 -35.50 23.46 3.18
CA LEU A 552 -36.29 23.33 4.40
C LEU A 552 -37.75 23.71 4.15
N LYS A 553 -38.62 23.34 5.09
CA LYS A 553 -40.06 23.64 5.08
C LYS A 553 -40.52 24.07 6.48
N LYS A 554 -41.64 24.81 6.55
CA LYS A 554 -42.35 25.03 7.81
C LYS A 554 -42.78 23.70 8.43
N GLY A 555 -42.74 23.62 9.75
CA GLY A 555 -43.02 22.40 10.53
C GLY A 555 -41.79 21.54 10.75
N VAL A 556 -41.99 20.22 10.86
CA VAL A 556 -40.91 19.28 11.21
C VAL A 556 -40.06 18.91 10.00
N ASN A 557 -38.75 19.16 10.12
CA ASN A 557 -37.71 18.75 9.20
C ASN A 557 -36.94 17.55 9.77
N HIS A 558 -36.38 16.73 8.89
CA HIS A 558 -35.54 15.58 9.25
C HIS A 558 -34.15 15.72 8.63
N VAL A 559 -33.10 15.56 9.44
CA VAL A 559 -31.71 15.42 8.97
C VAL A 559 -31.26 13.98 9.20
N ALA A 560 -30.61 13.40 8.19
CA ALA A 560 -29.93 12.12 8.29
C ALA A 560 -28.55 12.23 7.63
N VAL A 561 -27.50 11.89 8.36
CA VAL A 561 -26.12 11.82 7.87
C VAL A 561 -25.65 10.37 7.97
N LEU A 562 -25.35 9.74 6.83
CA LEU A 562 -24.58 8.51 6.82
C LEU A 562 -23.10 8.90 6.90
N ALA A 563 -22.44 8.59 8.01
CA ALA A 563 -20.98 8.71 8.13
C ALA A 563 -20.32 7.35 7.91
N SER A 564 -19.05 7.37 7.53
CA SER A 564 -18.26 6.14 7.41
C SER A 564 -16.80 6.29 7.85
N SER A 565 -16.26 5.21 8.41
CA SER A 565 -14.82 4.95 8.43
C SER A 565 -14.31 4.53 7.05
N MET A 566 -13.00 4.28 6.98
CA MET A 566 -12.28 3.72 5.83
C MET A 566 -11.02 3.03 6.38
N GLY A 567 -11.23 2.12 7.35
CA GLY A 567 -10.21 1.65 8.30
C GLY A 567 -9.91 2.63 9.44
N MET A 568 -9.29 2.14 10.52
CA MET A 568 -8.85 2.91 11.70
C MET A 568 -7.40 3.41 11.55
N THR A 569 -6.96 4.36 12.39
CA THR A 569 -5.57 4.85 12.35
C THR A 569 -4.55 3.75 12.69
N ASP A 570 -3.40 3.76 12.03
CA ASP A 570 -2.33 2.77 12.09
C ASP A 570 -1.10 3.22 12.89
N SER A 571 -1.07 4.48 13.30
CA SER A 571 0.09 5.15 13.86
C SER A 571 -0.29 6.35 14.72
N GLY A 572 0.66 6.81 15.54
CA GLY A 572 0.50 7.91 16.51
C GLY A 572 0.38 7.43 17.95
N ALA A 573 0.55 8.36 18.90
CA ALA A 573 0.24 8.13 20.30
C ALA A 573 -1.27 8.29 20.56
N TYR A 574 -1.76 7.68 21.62
CA TYR A 574 -3.17 7.70 22.04
C TYR A 574 -4.13 7.28 20.92
N MET A 575 -3.95 6.05 20.41
CA MET A 575 -4.76 5.51 19.31
C MET A 575 -6.15 5.09 19.80
N GLU A 576 -6.22 4.54 21.01
CA GLU A 576 -7.44 4.14 21.71
C GLU A 576 -8.42 5.30 21.99
N HIS A 577 -7.93 6.53 22.02
CA HIS A 577 -8.75 7.75 22.21
C HIS A 577 -9.15 8.46 20.90
N ARG A 578 -8.81 7.93 19.72
CA ARG A 578 -9.14 8.58 18.43
C ARG A 578 -10.62 8.45 18.08
N LEU A 579 -11.23 9.55 17.65
CA LEU A 579 -12.65 9.65 17.32
C LEU A 579 -12.90 9.63 15.81
N ALA A 580 -14.11 9.26 15.40
CA ALA A 580 -14.62 9.36 14.04
C ALA A 580 -16.13 9.67 14.04
N GLY A 581 -16.70 9.93 12.86
CA GLY A 581 -18.12 10.24 12.69
C GLY A 581 -18.43 11.73 12.83
N VAL A 582 -19.69 12.02 13.14
CA VAL A 582 -20.21 13.40 13.28
C VAL A 582 -19.92 13.93 14.68
N ASP A 583 -19.44 15.18 14.75
CA ASP A 583 -19.23 15.90 16.01
C ASP A 583 -20.25 17.05 16.16
N ARG A 584 -20.07 18.13 15.39
CA ARG A 584 -20.95 19.32 15.40
C ARG A 584 -21.88 19.32 14.18
N VAL A 585 -23.13 19.75 14.37
CA VAL A 585 -24.10 19.97 13.28
C VAL A 585 -24.80 21.31 13.49
N GLN A 586 -24.75 22.19 12.51
CA GLN A 586 -25.36 23.51 12.56
C GLN A 586 -26.11 23.83 11.25
N ILE A 587 -27.09 24.72 11.33
CA ILE A 587 -27.83 25.25 10.19
C ILE A 587 -27.68 26.76 10.19
N THR A 588 -27.14 27.32 9.10
CA THR A 588 -26.97 28.77 8.91
C THR A 588 -27.95 29.30 7.86
N GLY A 589 -28.15 30.62 7.86
CA GLY A 589 -29.03 31.31 6.90
C GLY A 589 -30.51 31.34 7.26
N LEU A 590 -30.88 31.00 8.49
CA LEU A 590 -32.24 31.22 9.03
C LEU A 590 -32.39 32.66 9.53
N ASN A 591 -33.62 33.17 9.64
CA ASN A 591 -33.86 34.51 10.20
C ASN A 591 -33.41 34.60 11.67
N ALA A 592 -33.56 33.50 12.42
CA ALA A 592 -33.09 33.35 13.79
C ALA A 592 -31.54 33.21 13.91
N GLY A 593 -30.80 33.32 12.80
CA GLY A 593 -29.35 33.20 12.76
C GLY A 593 -28.88 31.75 12.51
N THR A 594 -28.06 31.23 13.43
CA THR A 594 -27.51 29.87 13.34
C THR A 594 -28.21 28.95 14.34
N LEU A 595 -28.89 27.92 13.84
CA LEU A 595 -29.50 26.87 14.66
C LEU A 595 -28.49 25.75 14.89
N ASP A 596 -28.03 25.59 16.14
CA ASP A 596 -27.14 24.49 16.53
C ASP A 596 -27.94 23.22 16.84
N LEU A 597 -27.70 22.15 16.07
CA LEU A 597 -28.35 20.85 16.23
C LEU A 597 -27.49 19.84 17.00
N THR A 598 -26.28 20.20 17.43
CA THR A 598 -25.30 19.30 18.06
C THR A 598 -25.85 18.62 19.32
N ASN A 599 -26.71 19.30 20.07
CA ASN A 599 -27.37 18.79 21.28
C ASN A 599 -28.89 18.53 21.12
N ASN A 600 -29.39 18.44 19.87
CA ASN A 600 -30.83 18.33 19.55
C ASN A 600 -31.41 16.91 19.74
N GLY A 601 -30.64 15.94 20.24
CA GLY A 601 -31.03 14.54 20.29
C GLY A 601 -30.77 13.83 18.95
N TRP A 602 -29.93 12.80 19.00
CA TRP A 602 -29.45 12.07 17.83
C TRP A 602 -29.72 10.57 17.98
N GLY A 603 -30.38 10.02 16.96
CA GLY A 603 -30.73 8.61 16.83
C GLY A 603 -29.73 7.92 15.89
N HIS A 604 -29.14 6.83 16.36
CA HIS A 604 -28.08 6.11 15.69
C HIS A 604 -28.56 4.75 15.18
N ILE A 605 -28.22 4.42 13.92
CA ILE A 605 -28.47 3.10 13.32
C ILE A 605 -27.16 2.62 12.69
N VAL A 606 -26.64 1.51 13.22
CA VAL A 606 -25.34 0.92 12.84
C VAL A 606 -25.52 -0.01 11.64
N GLY A 607 -24.66 0.17 10.64
CA GLY A 607 -24.65 -0.60 9.39
C GLY A 607 -25.77 -0.26 8.40
N LEU A 608 -25.69 -0.88 7.24
CA LEU A 608 -26.63 -0.79 6.12
C LEU A 608 -27.69 -1.92 6.18
N VAL A 609 -28.81 -1.73 5.48
CA VAL A 609 -29.87 -2.74 5.31
C VAL A 609 -29.31 -3.95 4.56
N GLY A 610 -28.53 -3.74 3.50
CA GLY A 610 -27.89 -4.84 2.76
C GLY A 610 -26.85 -5.62 3.58
N GLU A 611 -26.11 -4.96 4.48
CA GLU A 611 -25.21 -5.63 5.43
C GLU A 611 -25.98 -6.49 6.44
N ARG A 612 -27.02 -5.92 7.09
CA ARG A 612 -27.84 -6.64 8.07
C ARG A 612 -28.62 -7.81 7.47
N LYS A 613 -28.96 -7.75 6.18
CA LYS A 613 -29.54 -8.87 5.41
C LYS A 613 -28.48 -9.81 4.81
N GLN A 614 -27.20 -9.52 4.99
CA GLN A 614 -26.06 -10.24 4.42
C GLN A 614 -26.20 -10.48 2.90
N ILE A 615 -26.73 -9.51 2.14
CA ILE A 615 -27.17 -9.74 0.74
C ILE A 615 -26.05 -10.08 -0.24
N TYR A 616 -24.80 -9.97 0.23
CA TYR A 616 -23.57 -10.34 -0.42
C TYR A 616 -23.22 -11.83 -0.34
N THR A 617 -23.95 -12.60 0.47
CA THR A 617 -23.89 -14.08 0.55
C THR A 617 -25.03 -14.68 -0.29
N ASP A 618 -24.92 -15.93 -0.75
CA ASP A 618 -26.02 -16.61 -1.48
C ASP A 618 -27.36 -16.55 -0.72
N LYS A 619 -27.31 -16.88 0.57
CA LYS A 619 -28.48 -16.90 1.46
C LYS A 619 -29.13 -15.52 1.59
N GLY A 620 -28.33 -14.47 1.77
CA GLY A 620 -28.83 -13.10 1.87
C GLY A 620 -29.29 -12.54 0.52
N MET A 621 -28.62 -12.90 -0.58
CA MET A 621 -28.96 -12.48 -1.93
C MET A 621 -30.37 -12.94 -2.33
N GLY A 622 -30.75 -14.16 -1.94
CA GLY A 622 -32.11 -14.69 -2.10
C GLY A 622 -33.17 -14.03 -1.19
N SER A 623 -32.79 -13.22 -0.20
CA SER A 623 -33.70 -12.58 0.78
C SER A 623 -34.25 -11.22 0.36
N VAL A 624 -33.97 -10.78 -0.87
CA VAL A 624 -34.39 -9.49 -1.43
C VAL A 624 -34.91 -9.62 -2.86
N THR A 625 -35.93 -8.83 -3.18
CA THR A 625 -36.40 -8.65 -4.56
C THR A 625 -35.44 -7.75 -5.32
N TRP A 626 -34.78 -8.31 -6.33
CA TRP A 626 -33.94 -7.59 -7.26
C TRP A 626 -34.78 -7.03 -8.43
N LYS A 627 -34.27 -5.99 -9.09
CA LYS A 627 -34.91 -5.26 -10.20
C LYS A 627 -33.85 -4.95 -11.28
N PRO A 628 -34.21 -4.68 -12.55
CA PRO A 628 -33.25 -4.16 -13.53
C PRO A 628 -32.52 -2.91 -13.02
N ALA A 629 -31.20 -2.85 -13.23
CA ALA A 629 -30.38 -1.74 -12.73
C ALA A 629 -30.74 -0.38 -13.36
N MET A 630 -30.80 0.65 -12.52
CA MET A 630 -30.94 2.05 -12.90
C MET A 630 -29.69 2.84 -12.51
N ASN A 631 -29.36 3.83 -13.34
CA ASN A 631 -28.29 4.79 -13.06
C ASN A 631 -28.69 5.78 -11.95
N ASP A 632 -27.68 6.50 -11.47
CA ASP A 632 -27.80 7.77 -10.73
C ASP A 632 -28.52 7.78 -9.37
N ARG A 633 -28.87 6.61 -8.81
CA ARG A 633 -29.33 6.51 -7.41
C ARG A 633 -28.15 6.33 -6.44
N PRO A 634 -28.03 7.14 -5.37
CA PRO A 634 -27.11 6.85 -4.27
C PRO A 634 -27.62 5.65 -3.45
N LEU A 635 -26.76 5.10 -2.59
CA LEU A 635 -27.11 4.02 -1.64
C LEU A 635 -27.77 2.81 -2.32
N THR A 636 -27.35 2.45 -3.52
CA THR A 636 -27.93 1.32 -4.24
C THR A 636 -26.98 0.14 -4.23
N TRP A 637 -27.53 -1.04 -3.95
CA TRP A 637 -26.85 -2.32 -4.09
C TRP A 637 -27.13 -2.87 -5.48
N TYR A 638 -26.12 -3.37 -6.15
CA TYR A 638 -26.18 -3.95 -7.48
C TYR A 638 -25.63 -5.38 -7.45
N LYS A 639 -26.10 -6.23 -8.35
CA LYS A 639 -25.48 -7.54 -8.62
C LYS A 639 -25.35 -7.82 -10.11
N LEU A 640 -24.41 -8.70 -10.43
CA LEU A 640 -24.21 -9.28 -11.75
C LEU A 640 -23.82 -10.75 -11.59
N VAL A 641 -24.47 -11.65 -12.34
CA VAL A 641 -24.02 -13.04 -12.46
C VAL A 641 -23.13 -13.14 -13.70
N CYS A 642 -21.91 -13.65 -13.54
CA CYS A 642 -20.93 -13.76 -14.63
C CYS A 642 -20.30 -15.16 -14.69
N VAL A 643 -19.86 -15.57 -15.88
CA VAL A 643 -19.11 -16.82 -16.07
C VAL A 643 -17.63 -16.53 -15.87
N ARG A 644 -16.92 -17.37 -15.10
CA ARG A 644 -15.47 -17.23 -14.88
C ARG A 644 -14.71 -17.36 -16.20
N ALA A 645 -14.15 -16.26 -16.70
CA ALA A 645 -13.29 -16.25 -17.89
C ALA A 645 -12.12 -17.24 -17.71
N ARG A 646 -11.85 -18.06 -18.73
CA ARG A 646 -10.68 -18.95 -18.71
C ARG A 646 -9.41 -18.10 -18.87
N ALA A 647 -8.51 -18.17 -17.89
CA ALA A 647 -7.25 -17.44 -17.93
C ALA A 647 -6.40 -17.89 -19.13
N ILE A 648 -6.26 -17.02 -20.14
CA ILE A 648 -5.40 -17.23 -21.30
C ILE A 648 -3.95 -17.00 -20.87
N LEU A 649 -3.38 -17.97 -20.15
CA LEU A 649 -1.94 -18.12 -20.01
C LEU A 649 -1.35 -18.48 -21.39
N PRO A 650 -0.29 -17.80 -21.86
CA PRO A 650 0.42 -18.19 -23.07
C PRO A 650 0.91 -19.64 -22.98
N GLU A 651 0.84 -20.36 -24.10
CA GLU A 651 1.11 -21.81 -24.20
C GLU A 651 2.42 -22.24 -23.53
N ALA A 652 3.46 -21.39 -23.60
CA ALA A 652 4.77 -21.61 -23.01
C ALA A 652 4.76 -21.89 -21.48
N LEU A 653 3.77 -21.37 -20.73
CA LEU A 653 3.66 -21.62 -19.29
C LEU A 653 2.91 -22.92 -18.94
N ARG A 654 2.18 -23.52 -19.89
CA ARG A 654 1.48 -24.82 -19.66
C ARG A 654 2.44 -26.00 -19.52
N HIS A 655 3.68 -25.89 -19.99
CA HIS A 655 4.70 -26.93 -19.85
C HIS A 655 5.53 -26.81 -18.56
N ALA A 656 5.47 -25.68 -17.84
CA ALA A 656 6.13 -25.51 -16.55
C ALA A 656 5.27 -26.02 -15.37
N VAL A 657 3.95 -26.08 -15.53
CA VAL A 657 3.01 -26.61 -14.53
C VAL A 657 2.66 -28.05 -14.89
N GLY A 658 3.44 -28.99 -14.34
CA GLY A 658 3.42 -30.40 -14.75
C GLY A 658 2.08 -31.12 -14.57
N ARG A 659 1.67 -31.90 -15.57
CA ARG A 659 0.55 -32.85 -15.48
C ARG A 659 1.00 -34.18 -14.88
N GLY A 660 0.61 -34.48 -13.64
CA GLY A 660 0.63 -35.84 -13.10
C GLY A 660 -0.61 -36.65 -13.55
N PRO A 661 -0.48 -37.91 -14.01
CA PRO A 661 -1.60 -38.69 -14.55
C PRO A 661 -2.18 -39.76 -13.59
N GLY A 662 -3.50 -39.82 -13.48
CA GLY A 662 -4.26 -40.92 -12.83
C GLY A 662 -4.26 -40.91 -11.30
N ARG A 663 -5.14 -41.66 -10.62
CA ARG A 663 -6.24 -42.53 -11.09
C ARG A 663 -7.52 -42.24 -10.28
N ALA A 664 -8.68 -42.65 -10.79
CA ALA A 664 -9.91 -42.71 -10.00
C ALA A 664 -9.98 -44.03 -9.22
N GLY A 665 -10.59 -43.99 -8.03
CA GLY A 665 -10.97 -45.13 -7.20
C GLY A 665 -12.04 -44.68 -6.22
N HIS A 666 -13.14 -45.44 -6.13
CA HIS A 666 -14.18 -45.25 -5.13
C HIS A 666 -13.95 -46.24 -4.00
N GLU A 667 -13.99 -45.78 -2.76
CA GLU A 667 -14.51 -46.58 -1.64
C GLU A 667 -14.99 -45.65 -0.52
N HIS A 668 -15.92 -46.14 0.31
CA HIS A 668 -16.51 -45.40 1.41
C HIS A 668 -15.74 -45.67 2.70
N ASP A 669 -15.42 -44.62 3.47
CA ASP A 669 -15.91 -44.46 4.84
C ASP A 669 -15.32 -43.22 5.54
N GLY A 670 -15.95 -42.80 6.63
CA GLY A 670 -15.40 -41.80 7.57
C GLY A 670 -15.91 -40.37 7.37
N GLN A 671 -16.25 -39.71 8.47
CA GLN A 671 -16.65 -38.31 8.52
C GLN A 671 -15.42 -37.40 8.37
N GLY A 672 -15.37 -36.58 7.32
CA GLY A 672 -14.29 -35.62 7.10
C GLY A 672 -14.66 -34.55 6.06
N HIS A 673 -14.20 -33.31 6.25
CA HIS A 673 -14.48 -32.19 5.35
C HIS A 673 -13.61 -32.29 4.08
N ASP A 674 -14.25 -32.49 2.93
CA ASP A 674 -13.58 -32.81 1.65
C ASP A 674 -13.08 -31.55 0.90
N VAL A 675 -11.88 -31.07 1.26
CA VAL A 675 -11.24 -29.88 0.66
C VAL A 675 -10.53 -30.23 -0.66
N ARG A 676 -11.28 -30.34 -1.75
CA ARG A 676 -10.72 -30.60 -3.11
C ARG A 676 -10.25 -29.33 -3.83
N GLN A 677 -9.01 -28.95 -3.56
CA GLN A 677 -8.28 -27.87 -4.27
C GLN A 677 -8.35 -28.02 -5.81
N ARG A 678 -8.72 -26.95 -6.54
CA ARG A 678 -8.46 -26.78 -7.99
C ARG A 678 -8.24 -25.30 -8.35
N PRO A 679 -7.36 -24.98 -9.32
CA PRO A 679 -6.54 -23.77 -9.23
C PRO A 679 -7.12 -22.48 -9.82
N GLY A 680 -6.47 -21.37 -9.46
CA GLY A 680 -6.15 -20.29 -10.40
C GLY A 680 -6.95 -19.02 -10.20
N HIS A 681 -6.62 -18.23 -9.18
CA HIS A 681 -7.12 -16.87 -9.00
C HIS A 681 -6.03 -15.84 -9.35
N ARG A 682 -6.46 -14.69 -9.88
CA ARG A 682 -5.66 -13.48 -10.01
C ARG A 682 -6.59 -12.28 -9.75
N PRO A 683 -6.33 -11.42 -8.76
CA PRO A 683 -6.95 -10.10 -8.71
C PRO A 683 -6.51 -9.29 -9.95
N LEU A 684 -7.24 -8.22 -10.31
CA LEU A 684 -6.85 -7.35 -11.42
C LEU A 684 -7.53 -5.96 -11.35
N LEU A 685 -6.98 -5.01 -10.58
CA LEU A 685 -7.59 -3.69 -10.36
C LEU A 685 -6.65 -2.51 -10.67
N ASP A 686 -6.58 -2.11 -11.94
CA ASP A 686 -5.88 -0.88 -12.36
C ASP A 686 -6.51 -0.19 -13.61
N LEU A 687 -7.65 -0.72 -14.11
CA LEU A 687 -8.31 -0.29 -15.34
C LEU A 687 -8.85 1.15 -15.32
N LEU A 688 -8.80 1.82 -14.17
CA LEU A 688 -9.60 3.01 -13.86
C LEU A 688 -8.79 4.31 -13.80
N GLN A 689 -7.48 4.25 -14.02
CA GLN A 689 -6.62 5.43 -14.25
C GLN A 689 -6.33 5.66 -15.76
N ALA A 690 -6.94 4.86 -16.65
CA ALA A 690 -6.62 4.82 -18.08
C ALA A 690 -7.85 5.07 -19.00
N ARG A 691 -8.14 6.36 -19.23
CA ARG A 691 -9.11 6.93 -20.20
C ARG A 691 -10.62 6.85 -19.84
N PRO A 692 -11.23 7.99 -19.50
CA PRO A 692 -12.55 8.33 -20.06
C PRO A 692 -12.37 8.84 -21.51
N ARG A 693 -13.08 8.28 -22.48
CA ARG A 693 -13.32 8.96 -23.76
C ARG A 693 -14.45 9.97 -23.56
N PRO A 694 -14.35 11.22 -24.05
CA PRO A 694 -15.47 12.16 -23.99
C PRO A 694 -16.57 11.76 -24.97
N ALA A 695 -17.69 11.25 -24.47
CA ALA A 695 -18.91 11.05 -25.25
C ALA A 695 -19.66 12.39 -25.33
N ILE A 696 -19.47 13.12 -26.44
CA ILE A 696 -20.20 14.35 -26.74
C ILE A 696 -21.58 13.98 -27.30
N ALA A 697 -22.66 14.40 -26.63
CA ALA A 697 -23.98 14.52 -27.23
C ALA A 697 -24.85 15.51 -26.43
N ALA A 698 -25.07 16.69 -26.99
CA ALA A 698 -26.14 17.59 -26.57
C ALA A 698 -27.20 17.65 -27.68
N ALA A 699 -28.45 17.38 -27.37
CA ALA A 699 -29.59 17.67 -28.24
C ALA A 699 -30.90 17.74 -27.42
N LEU A 700 -31.76 18.70 -27.76
CA LEU A 700 -33.13 18.81 -27.25
C LEU A 700 -34.05 17.84 -28.01
N PRO A 701 -35.13 17.31 -27.40
CA PRO A 701 -36.08 16.47 -28.10
C PRO A 701 -36.89 17.27 -29.13
N ARG A 702 -37.03 16.73 -30.35
CA ARG A 702 -38.09 17.07 -31.30
C ARG A 702 -39.00 15.86 -31.49
N ALA A 703 -40.27 16.13 -31.81
CA ALA A 703 -41.36 15.16 -31.69
C ALA A 703 -41.35 14.05 -32.77
N PRO A 704 -41.92 12.86 -32.47
CA PRO A 704 -42.16 11.80 -33.45
C PRO A 704 -43.40 12.11 -34.31
N VAL A 705 -43.49 11.45 -35.47
CA VAL A 705 -44.63 11.46 -36.39
C VAL A 705 -45.22 10.04 -36.48
N LEU A 706 -46.55 9.91 -36.52
CA LEU A 706 -47.30 8.65 -36.58
C LEU A 706 -47.54 8.18 -38.03
N PRO A 707 -47.83 6.87 -38.24
CA PRO A 707 -49.22 6.40 -38.43
C PRO A 707 -49.67 5.46 -37.28
N ALA A 708 -50.94 5.42 -36.86
CA ALA A 708 -52.15 4.85 -37.49
C ALA A 708 -52.14 3.29 -37.54
N ALA A 709 -53.21 2.55 -37.20
CA ALA A 709 -54.60 2.94 -36.92
C ALA A 709 -55.29 2.02 -35.86
N GLU A 710 -56.52 2.40 -35.47
CA GLU A 710 -57.63 1.58 -34.88
C GLU A 710 -57.39 0.77 -33.57
N GLY A 711 -58.28 0.82 -32.56
CA GLY A 711 -59.47 1.67 -32.37
C GLY A 711 -60.25 1.35 -31.08
N GLN A 712 -61.20 2.23 -30.68
CA GLN A 712 -62.22 2.08 -29.62
C GLN A 712 -61.72 1.94 -28.15
N HIS A 713 -62.37 2.47 -27.09
CA HIS A 713 -63.60 3.27 -26.93
C HIS A 713 -63.45 4.34 -25.79
N ALA A 714 -64.48 5.18 -25.61
CA ALA A 714 -64.59 6.42 -24.78
C ALA A 714 -64.14 6.39 -23.29
N GLY A 715 -63.93 7.53 -22.61
CA GLY A 715 -63.85 8.94 -23.06
C GLY A 715 -64.13 10.04 -21.99
N ALA A 716 -63.56 11.25 -22.20
CA ALA A 716 -63.84 12.56 -21.54
C ALA A 716 -63.65 12.69 -20.00
N VAL A 717 -63.43 13.84 -19.33
CA VAL A 717 -63.43 15.31 -19.60
C VAL A 717 -62.25 15.96 -18.78
N ARG A 718 -61.91 17.26 -18.85
CA ARG A 718 -61.18 18.06 -19.88
C ARG A 718 -60.87 19.47 -19.30
N GLY A 719 -59.67 20.02 -19.54
CA GLY A 719 -59.23 21.38 -19.15
C GLY A 719 -58.27 21.42 -17.94
N GLY A 720 -57.33 22.37 -17.78
CA GLY A 720 -56.92 23.55 -18.57
C GLY A 720 -56.33 24.65 -17.64
N VAL A 721 -55.43 25.57 -18.00
CA VAL A 721 -54.67 25.92 -19.24
C VAL A 721 -53.46 26.83 -18.86
N ARG A 722 -52.26 26.61 -19.45
CA ARG A 722 -51.07 27.52 -19.67
C ARG A 722 -50.48 28.33 -18.47
N ALA A 723 -49.16 28.57 -18.28
CA ALA A 723 -48.00 28.93 -19.14
C ALA A 723 -47.95 30.43 -19.55
N ALA A 724 -46.81 31.14 -19.69
CA ALA A 724 -45.38 30.74 -19.64
C ALA A 724 -44.39 31.95 -19.51
N GLY A 725 -43.12 31.66 -19.14
CA GLY A 725 -41.92 32.46 -19.49
C GLY A 725 -41.55 33.68 -18.61
N ARG A 726 -40.38 34.32 -18.77
CA ARG A 726 -39.08 33.89 -19.37
C ARG A 726 -37.96 34.93 -19.05
N ASP A 727 -36.70 34.55 -19.33
CA ASP A 727 -35.49 35.41 -19.42
C ASP A 727 -35.04 36.08 -18.09
N HIS A 728 -33.78 36.49 -17.82
CA HIS A 728 -32.52 36.55 -18.59
C HIS A 728 -31.29 36.12 -17.73
N ASP A 729 -30.15 35.89 -18.39
CA ASP A 729 -28.77 35.71 -17.86
C ASP A 729 -27.87 36.72 -18.62
N PRO A 730 -26.82 37.35 -18.04
CA PRO A 730 -25.47 36.75 -18.12
C PRO A 730 -24.39 37.14 -17.07
N ASP A 731 -23.33 36.32 -17.00
CA ASP A 731 -21.88 36.59 -16.80
C ASP A 731 -21.32 37.49 -15.66
N GLY A 732 -20.23 37.00 -15.04
CA GLY A 732 -19.30 37.79 -14.20
C GLY A 732 -18.02 37.03 -13.81
N GLU A 733 -16.84 37.50 -14.23
CA GLU A 733 -15.53 36.85 -13.97
C GLU A 733 -14.98 37.09 -12.54
N ALA A 734 -14.26 36.09 -12.01
CA ALA A 734 -13.18 36.31 -11.04
C ALA A 734 -12.06 35.26 -11.17
N ARG A 735 -10.96 35.61 -11.84
CA ARG A 735 -9.70 34.82 -11.84
C ARG A 735 -8.71 35.41 -10.84
N GLN A 736 -8.03 34.56 -10.07
CA GLN A 736 -6.69 34.87 -9.55
C GLN A 736 -5.72 33.69 -9.73
N HIS A 737 -4.43 34.00 -9.81
CA HIS A 737 -3.36 33.08 -10.21
C HIS A 737 -2.55 32.57 -9.02
N LEU A 738 -2.02 31.35 -9.13
CA LEU A 738 -0.68 31.06 -8.60
C LEU A 738 0.09 30.12 -9.54
N HIS A 739 1.43 30.18 -9.49
CA HIS A 739 2.30 29.69 -10.55
C HIS A 739 2.61 28.19 -10.48
N LEU A 740 2.47 27.50 -11.62
CA LEU A 740 3.28 26.31 -11.91
C LEU A 740 4.73 26.71 -12.25
N HIS A 741 5.69 26.07 -11.59
CA HIS A 741 7.09 26.04 -12.02
C HIS A 741 7.53 24.61 -12.26
N LEU A 742 7.52 24.21 -13.52
CA LEU A 742 7.89 22.86 -13.98
C LEU A 742 9.35 22.81 -14.46
N GLY A 743 10.27 23.15 -13.55
CA GLY A 743 11.70 22.91 -13.68
C GLY A 743 12.05 21.45 -13.34
N ALA A 744 13.08 20.91 -13.97
CA ALA A 744 13.55 19.56 -13.70
C ALA A 744 15.08 19.56 -13.53
N GLU A 745 15.55 19.10 -12.38
CA GLU A 745 16.92 18.62 -12.16
C GLU A 745 16.89 17.41 -11.24
N PRO A 746 17.74 16.39 -11.46
CA PRO A 746 18.08 15.42 -10.43
C PRO A 746 19.06 16.07 -9.45
N GLY A 747 18.74 16.06 -8.16
CA GLY A 747 19.61 16.60 -7.12
C GLY A 747 19.24 16.04 -5.75
N ALA A 748 20.25 15.60 -5.00
CA ALA A 748 20.06 15.03 -3.67
C ALA A 748 19.43 16.06 -2.71
N HIS A 749 18.21 15.77 -2.25
CA HIS A 749 17.59 16.45 -1.12
C HIS A 749 17.12 15.42 -0.10
N HIS A 750 17.26 15.76 1.18
CA HIS A 750 16.72 14.97 2.28
C HIS A 750 15.20 14.84 2.11
N VAL A 751 14.75 13.65 1.70
CA VAL A 751 13.37 13.25 1.96
C VAL A 751 13.29 12.98 3.45
N VAL A 752 12.88 14.00 4.20
CA VAL A 752 12.17 13.80 5.46
C VAL A 752 10.97 12.95 5.10
N GLY A 753 11.07 11.65 5.35
CA GLY A 753 9.93 10.75 5.21
C GLY A 753 8.82 11.29 6.12
N ALA A 754 7.58 11.32 5.63
CA ALA A 754 6.44 11.81 6.39
C ALA A 754 6.10 10.83 7.53
N GLN A 755 6.92 10.84 8.58
CA GLN A 755 6.54 10.40 9.91
C GLN A 755 5.28 11.18 10.29
N GLY A 756 4.26 10.48 10.79
CA GLY A 756 3.07 11.14 11.31
C GLY A 756 3.48 12.10 12.42
N GLN A 757 3.40 13.41 12.18
CA GLN A 757 3.53 14.39 13.25
C GLN A 757 2.45 14.09 14.31
N PRO A 758 2.75 14.23 15.61
CA PRO A 758 1.72 14.12 16.63
C PRO A 758 0.65 15.19 16.36
N ASP A 759 -0.57 14.71 16.21
CA ASP A 759 -1.77 15.50 15.91
C ASP A 759 -2.16 16.34 17.12
N HIS A 760 -1.50 17.49 17.28
CA HIS A 760 -1.69 18.46 18.36
C HIS A 760 -2.90 19.35 18.08
N GLY A 761 -4.10 18.80 18.23
CA GLY A 761 -5.32 19.59 18.38
C GLY A 761 -5.38 20.26 19.75
N GLU A 762 -5.32 21.60 19.79
CA GLU A 762 -5.63 22.35 21.01
C GLU A 762 -7.15 22.33 21.25
N GLY A 763 -7.60 21.88 22.43
CA GLY A 763 -9.02 21.60 22.67
C GLY A 763 -9.43 21.57 24.15
N GLU A 764 -9.55 22.76 24.75
CA GLU A 764 -10.14 23.08 26.06
C GLU A 764 -9.57 22.43 27.34
N ARG A 765 -9.72 23.16 28.46
CA ARG A 765 -9.24 22.78 29.80
C ARG A 765 -10.42 22.57 30.75
N ARG A 766 -10.41 21.51 31.56
CA ARG A 766 -11.07 21.51 32.88
C ARG A 766 -10.16 20.87 33.94
N ARG A 767 -9.99 21.57 35.07
CA ARG A 767 -9.34 21.10 36.31
C ARG A 767 -10.41 20.68 37.32
N PRO A 768 -10.09 19.81 38.29
CA PRO A 768 -9.76 20.26 39.65
C PRO A 768 -8.27 19.99 39.96
N GLN A 769 -7.50 20.89 40.59
CA GLN A 769 -7.54 21.37 42.00
C GLN A 769 -7.11 20.30 43.02
N GLY A 770 -5.98 20.58 43.69
CA GLY A 770 -5.32 19.73 44.70
C GLY A 770 -3.82 20.07 44.80
N PRO A 771 -3.34 20.76 45.87
CA PRO A 771 -1.95 21.26 45.96
C PRO A 771 -1.08 20.57 47.03
N GLY A 772 0.25 20.64 46.87
CA GLY A 772 1.28 20.18 47.82
C GLY A 772 2.03 18.93 47.34
N GLY A 773 3.36 18.81 47.46
CA GLY A 773 4.37 19.73 48.00
C GLY A 773 5.79 19.44 47.45
N ALA A 774 6.82 20.09 48.01
CA ALA A 774 8.23 19.89 47.64
C ALA A 774 8.77 18.51 48.10
N GLY A 775 9.88 17.96 47.59
CA GLY A 775 10.85 18.40 46.56
C GLY A 775 12.21 17.72 46.78
N VAL A 776 13.18 17.83 45.85
CA VAL A 776 14.66 17.62 46.00
C VAL A 776 15.34 17.67 44.61
N PRO A 777 16.51 18.34 44.44
CA PRO A 777 17.29 18.30 43.19
C PRO A 777 18.76 17.81 43.34
N ALA A 778 19.25 17.09 42.32
CA ALA A 778 20.67 16.88 41.97
C ALA A 778 20.71 16.56 40.45
N GLN A 779 21.54 17.18 39.59
CA GLN A 779 23.01 17.08 39.46
C GLN A 779 23.49 15.63 39.25
N GLU A 780 24.13 15.23 38.15
CA GLU A 780 24.45 15.88 36.85
C GLU A 780 24.60 14.76 35.75
N ALA A 781 25.07 14.89 34.50
CA ALA A 781 25.97 15.87 33.87
C ALA A 781 25.80 16.07 32.35
N HIS A 782 26.56 17.03 31.81
CA HIS A 782 26.74 17.40 30.39
C HIS A 782 28.26 17.36 30.01
N PRO A 783 28.74 17.83 28.82
CA PRO A 783 28.10 18.26 27.57
C PRO A 783 28.24 17.15 26.48
N ALA A 784 28.22 17.32 25.14
CA ALA A 784 28.09 18.44 24.18
C ALA A 784 27.40 17.86 22.89
N GLY A 785 27.23 18.52 21.73
CA GLY A 785 27.48 19.88 21.22
C GLY A 785 27.46 19.84 19.68
N GLY A 786 27.08 20.87 18.91
CA GLY A 786 26.47 22.16 19.24
C GLY A 786 25.86 22.80 17.97
N VAL A 787 24.85 23.65 18.14
CA VAL A 787 24.05 24.22 17.02
C VAL A 787 24.65 25.55 16.53
N ARG A 788 24.54 25.83 15.23
CA ARG A 788 24.50 27.21 14.70
C ARG A 788 23.48 27.37 13.59
N GLU A 789 22.47 28.20 13.84
CA GLU A 789 21.66 28.81 12.79
C GLU A 789 22.49 29.81 11.98
N LEU A 790 22.10 30.07 10.73
CA LEU A 790 22.52 31.26 9.98
C LEU A 790 21.31 31.97 9.36
N ARG A 791 21.19 33.26 9.66
CA ARG A 791 20.09 34.14 9.24
C ARG A 791 20.14 34.44 7.74
N LYS A 792 18.97 34.70 7.14
CA LYS A 792 18.85 35.41 5.84
C LYS A 792 19.17 36.90 6.00
N PRO A 793 19.90 37.51 5.05
CA PRO A 793 19.79 38.94 4.74
C PRO A 793 19.03 39.19 3.41
N ARG A 794 18.62 40.44 3.16
CA ARG A 794 18.07 40.94 1.88
C ARG A 794 18.94 42.09 1.35
N GLY A 795 19.07 42.18 0.02
CA GLY A 795 19.68 43.32 -0.69
C GLY A 795 21.22 43.36 -0.69
N HIS A 796 21.87 44.20 -1.50
CA HIS A 796 21.44 44.89 -2.74
C HIS A 796 22.68 45.48 -3.47
N LEU A 797 22.52 45.91 -4.74
CA LEU A 797 23.50 46.67 -5.57
C LEU A 797 24.76 45.87 -6.04
N ARG A 798 25.06 45.83 -7.36
CA ARG A 798 26.09 46.60 -8.14
C ARG A 798 27.54 46.36 -7.65
N GLN A 799 28.58 46.19 -8.47
CA GLN A 799 28.81 46.23 -9.94
C GLN A 799 30.16 45.45 -10.21
N LEU A 800 30.89 45.39 -11.34
CA LEU A 800 30.90 45.98 -12.70
C LEU A 800 31.78 45.07 -13.61
N HIS A 801 31.43 44.84 -14.90
CA HIS A 801 32.29 44.62 -16.12
C HIS A 801 31.43 43.98 -17.24
N ARG A 802 31.17 44.63 -18.38
CA ARG A 802 31.96 44.71 -19.64
C ARG A 802 32.17 43.32 -20.32
N ARG A 803 31.83 43.10 -21.60
CA ARG A 803 31.29 44.01 -22.65
C ARG A 803 30.61 43.23 -23.81
N GLN A 804 29.54 43.82 -24.37
CA GLN A 804 29.10 43.83 -25.79
C GLN A 804 28.89 42.53 -26.60
N LEU A 805 27.67 42.43 -27.17
CA LEU A 805 27.35 41.76 -28.45
C LEU A 805 27.86 42.62 -29.64
N PRO A 806 27.87 42.08 -30.87
CA PRO A 806 26.95 42.69 -31.86
C PRO A 806 26.22 41.69 -32.78
N HIS A 807 25.29 42.23 -33.58
CA HIS A 807 24.54 41.55 -34.63
C HIS A 807 25.39 41.16 -35.85
N ALA A 808 24.91 40.17 -36.62
CA ALA A 808 25.42 39.88 -37.96
C ALA A 808 24.80 40.82 -39.03
N ALA A 809 25.63 41.24 -39.99
CA ALA A 809 25.24 41.95 -41.22
C ALA A 809 25.84 41.24 -42.46
N ARG A 810 25.57 41.76 -43.67
CA ARG A 810 25.82 41.08 -44.97
C ARG A 810 27.11 41.55 -45.67
N GLN A 811 27.40 40.86 -46.80
CA GLN A 811 28.41 41.15 -47.84
C GLN A 811 29.85 40.67 -47.49
N GLY A 812 30.66 40.19 -48.43
CA GLY A 812 30.40 39.85 -49.84
C GLY A 812 31.68 39.39 -50.58
N GLY A 813 31.59 38.36 -51.43
CA GLY A 813 32.77 37.70 -52.06
C GLY A 813 33.60 36.85 -51.07
N GLY A 814 34.46 35.92 -51.49
CA GLY A 814 34.78 35.37 -52.82
C GLY A 814 35.97 34.40 -52.69
N GLY A 815 36.06 33.35 -53.52
CA GLY A 815 37.20 32.40 -53.49
C GLY A 815 36.87 30.96 -53.05
N GLU A 816 36.64 30.10 -54.04
CA GLU A 816 37.06 28.69 -54.21
C GLU A 816 37.34 27.74 -53.01
N GLY A 817 36.80 26.52 -53.13
CA GLY A 817 37.51 25.29 -52.69
C GLY A 817 36.83 24.36 -51.67
N VAL A 818 37.14 23.07 -51.79
CA VAL A 818 37.14 22.03 -50.71
C VAL A 818 35.73 21.55 -50.24
N PRO A 819 35.50 20.23 -49.96
CA PRO A 819 34.48 19.53 -50.75
C PRO A 819 33.29 18.86 -49.99
N ARG A 820 32.68 17.84 -50.62
CA ARG A 820 31.32 17.28 -50.40
C ARG A 820 30.89 16.93 -48.96
N GLN A 821 31.77 16.77 -47.97
CA GLN A 821 31.38 16.33 -46.62
C GLN A 821 30.52 17.35 -45.84
N ALA A 822 30.69 18.65 -46.07
CA ALA A 822 29.99 19.70 -45.30
C ALA A 822 28.45 19.62 -45.38
N ARG A 823 27.89 19.15 -46.53
CA ARG A 823 26.43 19.07 -46.74
C ARG A 823 25.76 18.02 -45.84
N LEU A 824 26.47 16.99 -45.38
CA LEU A 824 25.92 15.96 -44.48
C LEU A 824 25.74 16.45 -43.03
N HIS A 825 26.63 17.32 -42.54
CA HIS A 825 26.51 17.87 -41.18
C HIS A 825 25.34 18.86 -41.05
N ALA A 826 25.12 19.72 -42.06
CA ALA A 826 23.95 20.60 -42.11
C ALA A 826 22.62 19.81 -42.10
N ALA A 827 22.55 18.69 -42.82
CA ALA A 827 21.38 17.81 -42.84
C ALA A 827 21.14 17.11 -41.48
N ARG A 828 22.20 16.58 -40.85
CA ARG A 828 22.14 16.00 -39.49
C ARG A 828 21.70 17.03 -38.44
N GLY A 829 22.19 18.27 -38.53
CA GLY A 829 21.77 19.40 -37.68
C GLY A 829 20.28 19.71 -37.79
N ARG A 830 19.75 19.89 -39.02
CA ARG A 830 18.32 20.16 -39.25
C ARG A 830 17.42 18.99 -38.82
N ARG A 831 17.85 17.72 -38.98
CA ARG A 831 17.14 16.54 -38.45
C ARG A 831 17.13 16.49 -36.91
N ARG A 832 18.25 16.78 -36.23
CA ARG A 832 18.28 16.91 -34.75
C ARG A 832 17.35 18.02 -34.25
N LEU A 833 17.32 19.18 -34.92
CA LEU A 833 16.46 20.30 -34.52
C LEU A 833 14.96 19.99 -34.70
N ARG A 834 14.56 19.31 -35.80
CA ARG A 834 13.18 18.81 -35.96
C ARG A 834 12.80 17.81 -34.86
N ARG A 835 13.64 16.80 -34.58
CA ARG A 835 13.37 15.85 -33.47
C ARG A 835 13.25 16.55 -32.10
N ARG A 836 14.10 17.53 -31.79
CA ARG A 836 14.03 18.28 -30.51
C ARG A 836 12.75 19.11 -30.40
N ARG A 837 12.28 19.74 -31.49
CA ARG A 837 10.97 20.44 -31.54
C ARG A 837 9.78 19.48 -31.43
N GLN A 838 9.88 18.27 -31.98
CA GLN A 838 8.82 17.25 -31.91
C GLN A 838 8.69 16.65 -30.51
N LEU A 839 9.82 16.33 -29.84
CA LEU A 839 9.86 15.96 -28.42
C LEU A 839 9.27 17.05 -27.52
N LEU A 840 9.61 18.32 -27.75
CA LEU A 840 9.04 19.44 -27.00
C LEU A 840 7.52 19.61 -27.22
N ARG A 841 6.98 19.28 -28.40
CA ARG A 841 5.52 19.19 -28.60
C ARG A 841 4.91 18.03 -27.83
N HIS A 842 5.50 16.83 -27.88
CA HIS A 842 5.00 15.69 -27.10
C HIS A 842 5.04 15.94 -25.58
N HIS A 843 6.10 16.54 -25.03
CA HIS A 843 6.11 16.92 -23.60
C HIS A 843 5.06 17.99 -23.23
N ARG A 844 4.73 18.94 -24.13
CA ARG A 844 3.64 19.90 -23.87
C ARG A 844 2.26 19.23 -23.90
N HIS A 845 2.02 18.28 -24.81
CA HIS A 845 0.80 17.47 -24.80
C HIS A 845 0.73 16.55 -23.58
N ALA A 846 1.82 15.88 -23.20
CA ALA A 846 1.88 15.04 -22.01
C ALA A 846 1.62 15.82 -20.71
N ARG A 847 2.17 17.04 -20.58
CA ARG A 847 1.90 17.91 -19.42
C ARG A 847 0.43 18.37 -19.36
N ARG A 848 -0.18 18.73 -20.50
CA ARG A 848 -1.63 19.04 -20.54
C ARG A 848 -2.50 17.80 -20.24
N ALA A 849 -2.15 16.63 -20.77
CA ALA A 849 -2.84 15.38 -20.45
C ALA A 849 -2.72 15.03 -18.96
N GLY A 850 -1.55 15.25 -18.34
CA GLY A 850 -1.34 15.08 -16.91
C GLY A 850 -2.22 16.01 -16.06
N GLN A 851 -2.34 17.29 -16.42
CA GLN A 851 -3.24 18.22 -15.70
C GLN A 851 -4.72 17.84 -15.86
N VAL A 852 -5.17 17.46 -17.06
CA VAL A 852 -6.56 17.00 -17.27
C VAL A 852 -6.83 15.68 -16.54
N LEU A 853 -5.86 14.76 -16.47
CA LEU A 853 -5.97 13.56 -15.64
C LEU A 853 -6.07 13.90 -14.16
N GLN A 854 -5.42 14.98 -13.69
CA GLN A 854 -5.47 15.43 -12.31
C GLN A 854 -6.84 16.04 -11.94
N GLU A 855 -7.45 16.82 -12.84
CA GLU A 855 -8.83 17.33 -12.69
C GLU A 855 -9.90 16.22 -12.81
N VAL A 856 -9.67 15.22 -13.67
CA VAL A 856 -10.56 14.06 -13.83
C VAL A 856 -10.46 13.10 -12.64
N ALA A 857 -9.27 12.90 -12.06
CA ALA A 857 -9.09 12.12 -10.84
C ALA A 857 -9.85 12.71 -9.64
N GLN A 858 -10.08 14.03 -9.61
CA GLN A 858 -10.92 14.70 -8.61
C GLN A 858 -12.44 14.57 -8.87
N ARG A 859 -12.86 13.91 -9.97
CA ARG A 859 -14.27 13.79 -10.37
C ARG A 859 -14.71 12.37 -10.80
N GLY A 860 -13.81 11.40 -10.80
CA GLY A 860 -14.08 10.03 -11.26
C GLY A 860 -14.52 9.08 -10.14
N ALA A 861 -15.84 8.86 -9.99
CA ALA A 861 -16.38 7.85 -9.08
C ALA A 861 -16.47 6.47 -9.77
N VAL A 862 -15.84 5.43 -9.22
CA VAL A 862 -15.90 4.06 -9.76
C VAL A 862 -15.81 2.99 -8.67
N ILE A 863 -16.68 1.96 -8.76
CA ILE A 863 -16.72 0.65 -8.07
C ILE A 863 -16.15 0.67 -6.64
N GLN A 864 -17.05 0.79 -5.67
CA GLN A 864 -16.74 1.04 -4.25
C GLN A 864 -16.57 -0.23 -3.41
N SER A 865 -17.03 -1.38 -3.88
CA SER A 865 -16.87 -2.67 -3.22
C SER A 865 -17.34 -3.76 -4.17
N LEU A 866 -16.83 -4.99 -4.03
CA LEU A 866 -17.81 -6.05 -3.88
C LEU A 866 -17.97 -6.25 -2.37
N VAL A 867 -19.17 -6.56 -1.92
CA VAL A 867 -19.39 -6.93 -0.52
C VAL A 867 -19.31 -8.47 -0.36
N GLY A 868 -19.28 -9.19 -1.48
CA GLY A 868 -19.02 -10.62 -1.58
C GLY A 868 -19.05 -11.10 -3.03
N THR A 869 -18.48 -12.28 -3.26
CA THR A 869 -18.71 -13.09 -4.47
C THR A 869 -19.34 -14.41 -4.04
N SER A 870 -20.12 -15.07 -4.89
CA SER A 870 -20.66 -16.40 -4.56
C SER A 870 -20.61 -17.38 -5.72
N TYR A 871 -20.55 -18.68 -5.43
CA TYR A 871 -20.16 -19.72 -6.39
C TYR A 871 -20.98 -20.99 -6.26
N SER A 872 -21.62 -21.40 -7.37
CA SER A 872 -22.29 -22.69 -7.49
C SER A 872 -21.64 -23.54 -8.59
N TRP A 873 -21.55 -24.86 -8.34
CA TRP A 873 -21.08 -25.83 -9.31
C TRP A 873 -22.28 -26.38 -10.09
N LEU A 874 -22.30 -26.17 -11.40
CA LEU A 874 -23.16 -26.90 -12.32
C LEU A 874 -22.32 -27.98 -13.00
N GLY A 875 -22.87 -29.18 -13.13
CA GLY A 875 -22.11 -30.35 -13.58
C GLY A 875 -21.55 -30.21 -15.01
N GLY A 876 -20.26 -29.92 -15.12
CA GLY A 876 -19.53 -29.88 -16.39
C GLY A 876 -18.74 -28.58 -16.59
N GLU A 877 -17.43 -28.62 -16.36
CA GLU A 877 -16.39 -27.63 -16.73
C GLU A 877 -16.56 -26.13 -16.38
N HIS A 878 -17.69 -25.70 -15.81
CA HIS A 878 -18.05 -24.29 -15.63
C HIS A 878 -18.33 -23.92 -14.17
N ILE A 879 -17.83 -22.75 -13.77
CA ILE A 879 -18.09 -22.12 -12.47
C ILE A 879 -18.79 -20.78 -12.75
N VAL A 880 -19.99 -20.62 -12.18
CA VAL A 880 -20.79 -19.39 -12.24
C VAL A 880 -20.52 -18.57 -10.98
N GLY A 881 -20.22 -17.28 -11.14
CA GLY A 881 -19.89 -16.37 -10.04
C GLY A 881 -20.83 -15.18 -9.97
N THR A 882 -21.42 -14.91 -8.81
CA THR A 882 -22.23 -13.69 -8.60
C THR A 882 -21.42 -12.61 -7.90
N VAL A 883 -21.40 -11.42 -8.49
CA VAL A 883 -20.66 -10.21 -8.08
C VAL A 883 -21.66 -9.21 -7.48
N ILE A 884 -21.48 -8.77 -6.23
CA ILE A 884 -22.42 -7.84 -5.56
C ILE A 884 -21.71 -6.56 -5.10
N VAL A 885 -22.10 -5.44 -5.69
CA VAL A 885 -21.40 -4.14 -5.66
C VAL A 885 -22.34 -3.05 -5.13
N SER A 886 -21.92 -2.21 -4.18
CA SER A 886 -22.65 -0.96 -3.89
C SER A 886 -22.09 0.18 -4.74
N LEU A 887 -22.95 1.03 -5.31
CA LEU A 887 -22.52 2.20 -6.10
C LEU A 887 -23.22 3.50 -5.67
N LYS A 888 -22.49 4.59 -5.95
CA LYS A 888 -22.76 6.01 -5.69
C LYS A 888 -22.67 6.47 -4.23
N ASN A 889 -21.44 6.48 -3.74
CA ASN A 889 -20.79 7.64 -3.12
C ASN A 889 -19.38 7.86 -3.74
N PRO A 890 -18.83 9.08 -3.79
CA PRO A 890 -17.51 9.28 -4.43
C PRO A 890 -16.30 8.77 -3.62
N ILE A 891 -16.44 8.48 -2.32
CA ILE A 891 -15.31 8.27 -1.39
C ILE A 891 -15.55 7.12 -0.40
N LEU A 892 -15.75 5.90 -0.90
CA LEU A 892 -16.04 4.75 -0.04
C LEU A 892 -15.49 3.46 -0.64
N TYR A 893 -14.71 2.70 0.14
CA TYR A 893 -14.14 1.42 -0.25
C TYR A 893 -14.21 0.42 0.90
N SER A 894 -15.13 -0.54 0.83
CA SER A 894 -15.37 -1.51 1.93
C SER A 894 -15.75 -2.90 1.38
N TRP A 895 -14.77 -3.81 1.27
CA TRP A 895 -15.02 -5.22 0.95
C TRP A 895 -15.39 -6.00 2.21
N LEU A 896 -16.01 -7.17 2.06
CA LEU A 896 -16.30 -8.09 3.16
C LEU A 896 -15.67 -9.46 2.89
N GLY A 897 -15.12 -10.08 3.94
CA GLY A 897 -14.32 -11.30 3.83
C GLY A 897 -15.17 -12.57 3.75
N GLY A 898 -14.73 -13.49 2.88
CA GLY A 898 -15.30 -14.82 2.66
C GLY A 898 -14.41 -15.59 1.66
N GLU A 899 -14.58 -16.91 1.56
CA GLU A 899 -13.73 -17.81 0.75
C GLU A 899 -14.02 -17.69 -0.77
N HIS A 900 -13.79 -16.51 -1.31
CA HIS A 900 -14.37 -16.11 -2.59
C HIS A 900 -13.32 -15.50 -3.51
N LEU A 901 -13.06 -16.21 -4.62
CA LEU A 901 -12.38 -15.65 -5.77
C LEU A 901 -12.99 -14.29 -6.13
N THR A 902 -12.16 -13.34 -6.52
CA THR A 902 -12.63 -12.12 -7.16
C THR A 902 -12.49 -12.23 -8.66
N ILE A 903 -13.61 -12.16 -9.38
CA ILE A 903 -13.64 -11.86 -10.81
C ILE A 903 -13.82 -10.34 -10.92
N TYR A 904 -12.74 -9.64 -11.27
CA TYR A 904 -12.79 -8.23 -11.65
C TYR A 904 -13.22 -8.12 -13.12
N LEU A 905 -14.00 -7.08 -13.46
CA LEU A 905 -14.54 -6.77 -14.78
C LEU A 905 -14.22 -5.32 -15.17
#